data_AF-A0A7Z9WIC8-F1
#
_entry.id   AF-A0A7Z9WIC8-F1
#
_cell.length_a   1.000
_cell.length_b   1.000
_cell.length_c   1.000
_cell.angle_alpha   90.00
_cell.angle_beta   90.00
_cell.angle_gamma   90.00
#
_symmetry.space_group_name_H-M   'P 1'
#
loop_
_entity.id
_entity.type
_entity.pdbx_description
1 polymer ?
#
loop_
_entity_poly.entity_id
_entity_poly.type
_entity_poly.pdbx_seq_one_letter_code
_entity_poly.pdbx_strand_id
1 'polypeptide(L)'
;MEAKLENQKHNPVGAVMVVGAGISGIQASLDLANSGFRVYLVEEGPAIGGKMAQLDKTFPTNDCSMCILGPKFIECERNVNIKIITMATIKDIEGEAGHFKVRILRKPRYIDEELCNNCGICIEYCPVRVPDVYNQELCTTKCMHIYFPQAIPAVPLVDPNHCLFLNMQECKICAPTCKREAINLYQEEEISELEVGAIILALGYEPFDPMLKPEYGYGRFKNVITSLEFERILSASGPFRGHIQRPSDGREPKKVAWIQCVGSRDVSIGRGYCSSVCCMYATKQAIIAKEHQDTLEPTIFFIDLRAHGKEFERYYERAKEKYHVRYIRSMVSSVKELQRTKNLLVTYNLENRDFREEEFDLVVLSIGMGMSSTIKKLAQELSIDLNHYDFCKTELFSPLHTSRPGIYVCGTFSGPRDIPDSVMQASGAASEAEGLLSSARGTLIETIEKPEERDISGEEPRIAVIVCNCGTNIASVVDVKEVARYAQTLPNVVYATDSLFACAKDSQEILKEIIEKYNLNRVVVAACTPRTHEYLFQETIREAGLNRFLFEMANIREHCSWVHSSHVTRATEKAKDLVRMAVAKARLLEPLEQKFLEINHEGLIIGGGIAGMISALSLADMGFRVHLVEKTDQLGGMARKINHTLGGTNIQSYVESLIEKVSKHPSINIYLNSQVVGASGFLGNFKTKINGNSGERSIDHGVVILATGAEVLRPNEYLYGENPNVLTSLDLEEA
;
A
#
# COMPACT_ATOMS: atom_id res chain seq x y z
N MET A 1 -37.05 26.36 19.89
CA MET A 1 -35.71 25.96 20.40
C MET A 1 -35.65 24.45 20.61
N GLU A 2 -36.74 23.81 21.06
CA GLU A 2 -36.85 22.35 21.20
C GLU A 2 -36.78 21.58 19.87
N ALA A 3 -37.36 22.09 18.77
CA ALA A 3 -37.27 21.44 17.44
C ALA A 3 -35.85 21.44 16.81
N LYS A 4 -34.92 22.30 17.28
CA LYS A 4 -33.50 22.25 16.87
C LYS A 4 -32.69 21.27 17.70
N LEU A 5 -33.15 20.91 18.90
CA LEU A 5 -32.52 19.94 19.79
C LEU A 5 -32.96 18.49 19.47
N GLU A 6 -34.18 18.28 18.96
CA GLU A 6 -34.60 16.96 18.46
C GLU A 6 -33.91 16.57 17.15
N ASN A 7 -33.66 17.53 16.23
CA ASN A 7 -32.96 17.27 14.97
C ASN A 7 -31.46 16.97 15.10
N GLN A 8 -30.85 17.24 16.27
CA GLN A 8 -29.45 16.86 16.54
C GLN A 8 -29.29 15.39 16.96
N LYS A 9 -30.38 14.67 17.29
CA LYS A 9 -30.33 13.25 17.68
C LYS A 9 -30.37 12.25 16.51
N HIS A 10 -30.48 12.72 15.26
CA HIS A 10 -30.61 11.86 14.07
C HIS A 10 -29.58 12.09 12.97
N ASN A 11 -28.65 13.04 13.15
CA ASN A 11 -27.56 13.19 12.19
C ASN A 11 -26.43 12.22 12.52
N PRO A 12 -25.93 11.45 11.54
CA PRO A 12 -24.87 10.48 11.79
C PRO A 12 -23.58 11.18 12.25
N VAL A 13 -22.72 10.45 12.93
CA VAL A 13 -21.43 10.96 13.39
C VAL A 13 -20.47 11.09 12.20
N GLY A 14 -19.92 12.28 11.97
CA GLY A 14 -18.99 12.58 10.88
C GLY A 14 -17.56 12.04 11.07
N ALA A 15 -17.43 10.90 11.75
CA ALA A 15 -16.17 10.21 12.00
C ALA A 15 -16.23 8.75 11.55
N VAL A 16 -15.12 8.21 11.06
CA VAL A 16 -15.01 6.82 10.63
C VAL A 16 -13.84 6.14 11.34
N MET A 17 -14.04 4.93 11.84
CA MET A 17 -12.96 4.10 12.35
C MET A 17 -12.45 3.16 11.27
N VAL A 18 -11.14 3.15 11.04
CA VAL A 18 -10.47 2.20 10.15
C VAL A 18 -9.59 1.28 10.99
N VAL A 19 -9.83 -0.02 10.91
CA VAL A 19 -9.19 -1.03 11.77
C VAL A 19 -8.20 -1.85 10.95
N GLY A 20 -6.93 -1.78 11.32
CA GLY A 20 -5.81 -2.36 10.58
C GLY A 20 -5.19 -1.32 9.64
N ALA A 21 -3.94 -0.94 9.90
CA ALA A 21 -3.21 0.10 9.19
C ALA A 21 -2.21 -0.47 8.17
N GLY A 22 -2.60 -1.54 7.47
CA GLY A 22 -1.95 -1.93 6.22
C GLY A 22 -2.25 -0.94 5.09
N ILE A 23 -1.77 -1.24 3.87
CA ILE A 23 -2.00 -0.37 2.69
C ILE A 23 -3.48 -0.06 2.44
N SER A 24 -4.39 -1.03 2.69
CA SER A 24 -5.84 -0.79 2.56
C SER A 24 -6.36 0.20 3.60
N GLY A 25 -6.03 0.03 4.87
CA GLY A 25 -6.52 0.93 5.93
C GLY A 25 -5.96 2.35 5.78
N ILE A 26 -4.69 2.46 5.38
CA ILE A 26 -4.05 3.73 5.05
C ILE A 26 -4.78 4.42 3.89
N GLN A 27 -5.04 3.70 2.79
CA GLN A 27 -5.76 4.26 1.65
C GLN A 27 -7.17 4.73 2.04
N ALA A 28 -7.94 3.89 2.73
CA ALA A 28 -9.29 4.24 3.16
C ALA A 28 -9.29 5.47 4.07
N SER A 29 -8.32 5.57 4.99
CA SER A 29 -8.18 6.71 5.90
C SER A 29 -7.87 8.01 5.15
N LEU A 30 -6.98 7.96 4.17
CA LEU A 30 -6.63 9.12 3.35
C LEU A 30 -7.82 9.58 2.51
N ASP A 31 -8.53 8.66 1.87
CA ASP A 31 -9.71 8.99 1.05
C ASP A 31 -10.79 9.65 1.91
N LEU A 32 -11.12 9.06 3.07
CA LEU A 32 -12.12 9.61 4.00
C LEU A 32 -11.72 10.99 4.56
N ALA A 33 -10.46 11.15 4.97
CA ALA A 33 -9.98 12.42 5.51
C ALA A 33 -9.98 13.53 4.45
N ASN A 34 -9.52 13.22 3.23
CA ASN A 34 -9.52 14.15 2.10
C ASN A 34 -10.96 14.48 1.63
N SER A 35 -11.89 13.57 1.87
CA SER A 35 -13.33 13.75 1.67
C SER A 35 -14.03 14.54 2.78
N GLY A 36 -13.32 14.93 3.84
CA GLY A 36 -13.86 15.77 4.91
C GLY A 36 -14.48 15.01 6.07
N PHE A 37 -13.98 13.82 6.40
CA PHE A 37 -14.37 13.08 7.60
C PHE A 37 -13.23 13.01 8.62
N ARG A 38 -13.58 12.95 9.91
CA ARG A 38 -12.62 12.59 10.95
C ARG A 38 -12.35 11.09 10.87
N VAL A 39 -11.09 10.68 10.98
CA VAL A 39 -10.70 9.28 10.90
C VAL A 39 -9.92 8.86 12.14
N TYR A 40 -10.31 7.72 12.71
CA TYR A 40 -9.52 7.01 13.72
C TYR A 40 -8.91 5.77 13.08
N LEU A 41 -7.60 5.82 12.81
CA LEU A 41 -6.85 4.70 12.22
C LEU A 41 -6.25 3.86 13.35
N VAL A 42 -6.86 2.72 13.63
CA VAL A 42 -6.52 1.83 14.73
C VAL A 42 -5.62 0.69 14.23
N GLU A 43 -4.47 0.49 14.86
CA GLU A 43 -3.48 -0.53 14.51
C GLU A 43 -3.08 -1.34 15.74
N GLU A 44 -3.14 -2.67 15.62
CA GLU A 44 -2.76 -3.59 16.70
C GLU A 44 -1.24 -3.52 16.96
N GLY A 45 -0.45 -3.43 15.89
CA GLY A 45 0.99 -3.33 15.94
C GLY A 45 1.49 -1.96 16.42
N PRO A 46 2.82 -1.83 16.60
CA PRO A 46 3.44 -0.60 17.08
C PRO A 46 3.57 0.47 16.00
N ALA A 47 3.30 0.16 14.73
CA ALA A 47 3.41 1.10 13.62
C ALA A 47 2.53 0.68 12.43
N ILE A 48 2.09 1.66 11.64
CA ILE A 48 1.36 1.45 10.41
C ILE A 48 2.26 0.87 9.30
N GLY A 49 1.66 0.20 8.32
CA GLY A 49 2.34 -0.34 7.13
C GLY A 49 2.00 -1.77 6.77
N GLY A 50 1.58 -2.56 7.76
CA GLY A 50 1.26 -3.98 7.60
C GLY A 50 2.37 -4.75 6.88
N LYS A 51 1.99 -5.80 6.13
CA LYS A 51 2.95 -6.66 5.42
C LYS A 51 3.65 -5.97 4.25
N MET A 52 3.05 -4.94 3.64
CA MET A 52 3.66 -4.22 2.51
C MET A 52 4.97 -3.54 2.93
N ALA A 53 5.05 -3.04 4.18
CA ALA A 53 6.27 -2.45 4.72
C ALA A 53 7.43 -3.45 4.85
N GLN A 54 7.15 -4.77 4.89
CA GLN A 54 8.17 -5.82 4.96
C GLN A 54 8.72 -6.21 3.58
N LEU A 55 8.02 -5.90 2.50
CA LEU A 55 8.43 -6.25 1.13
C LEU A 55 9.59 -5.37 0.67
N ASP A 56 10.48 -5.87 -0.19
CA ASP A 56 11.50 -5.03 -0.81
C ASP A 56 10.93 -4.25 -2.02
N LYS A 57 10.39 -5.00 -2.98
CA LYS A 57 9.77 -4.48 -4.21
C LYS A 57 8.38 -5.05 -4.44
N THR A 58 7.60 -4.43 -5.33
CA THR A 58 6.24 -4.85 -5.69
C THR A 58 6.14 -5.24 -7.16
N PHE A 59 5.48 -6.37 -7.47
CA PHE A 59 5.17 -6.74 -8.85
C PHE A 59 3.97 -5.94 -9.38
N PRO A 60 3.82 -5.80 -10.72
CA PRO A 60 4.74 -6.22 -11.78
C PRO A 60 5.78 -5.13 -12.13
N THR A 61 5.73 -3.98 -11.47
CA THR A 61 6.58 -2.83 -11.82
C THR A 61 8.01 -2.94 -11.30
N ASN A 62 8.23 -3.74 -10.24
CA ASN A 62 9.46 -3.80 -9.45
C ASN A 62 9.78 -2.50 -8.71
N ASP A 63 8.79 -1.63 -8.49
CA ASP A 63 8.95 -0.47 -7.63
C ASP A 63 9.27 -0.88 -6.21
N CYS A 64 10.10 -0.10 -5.52
CA CYS A 64 10.34 -0.29 -4.09
C CYS A 64 9.04 -0.06 -3.32
N SER A 65 8.68 -1.01 -2.45
CA SER A 65 7.44 -0.96 -1.65
C SER A 65 7.33 0.34 -0.84
N MET A 66 8.44 0.72 -0.20
CA MET A 66 8.53 1.91 0.65
C MET A 66 8.47 3.21 -0.16
N CYS A 67 8.80 3.19 -1.45
CA CYS A 67 8.66 4.38 -2.30
C CYS A 67 7.20 4.72 -2.61
N ILE A 68 6.31 3.72 -2.54
CA ILE A 68 4.87 3.90 -2.70
C ILE A 68 4.21 4.14 -1.34
N LEU A 69 4.65 3.38 -0.33
CA LEU A 69 4.04 3.40 1.00
C LEU A 69 4.50 4.59 1.87
N GLY A 70 5.77 4.99 1.75
CA GLY A 70 6.38 6.08 2.53
C GLY A 70 5.65 7.43 2.39
N PRO A 71 5.33 7.91 1.17
CA PRO A 71 4.52 9.11 1.00
C PRO A 71 3.18 9.04 1.72
N LYS A 72 2.50 7.89 1.66
CA LYS A 72 1.21 7.69 2.33
C LYS A 72 1.31 7.68 3.85
N PHE A 73 2.40 7.14 4.40
CA PHE A 73 2.66 7.24 5.83
C PHE A 73 2.73 8.69 6.29
N ILE A 74 3.51 9.51 5.59
CA ILE A 74 3.71 10.90 5.96
C ILE A 74 2.44 11.71 5.73
N GLU A 75 1.69 11.42 4.66
CA GLU A 75 0.39 12.04 4.42
C GLU A 75 -0.58 11.71 5.56
N CYS A 76 -0.65 10.45 6.02
CA CYS A 76 -1.47 10.08 7.19
C CYS A 76 -1.03 10.79 8.46
N GLU A 77 0.28 10.84 8.74
CA GLU A 77 0.80 11.47 9.96
C GLU A 77 0.57 12.99 10.00
N ARG A 78 0.69 13.65 8.86
CA ARG A 78 0.49 15.11 8.73
C ARG A 78 -0.99 15.52 8.65
N ASN A 79 -1.88 14.57 8.34
CA ASN A 79 -3.29 14.88 8.22
C ASN A 79 -3.93 14.98 9.60
N VAL A 80 -4.25 16.20 10.05
CA VAL A 80 -4.94 16.43 11.34
C VAL A 80 -6.25 15.68 11.48
N ASN A 81 -6.92 15.36 10.37
CA ASN A 81 -8.17 14.63 10.39
C ASN A 81 -7.97 13.12 10.55
N ILE A 82 -6.74 12.62 10.61
CA ILE A 82 -6.41 11.22 10.86
C ILE A 82 -5.72 11.12 12.22
N LYS A 83 -6.40 10.53 13.21
CA LYS A 83 -5.79 10.14 14.48
C LYS A 83 -5.30 8.69 14.38
N ILE A 84 -3.98 8.52 14.32
CA ILE A 84 -3.34 7.19 14.36
C ILE A 84 -3.31 6.70 15.81
N ILE A 85 -3.88 5.53 16.07
CA ILE A 85 -3.91 4.89 17.38
C ILE A 85 -3.26 3.51 17.25
N THR A 86 -1.98 3.42 17.63
CA THR A 86 -1.21 2.17 17.61
C THR A 86 -1.30 1.41 18.92
N MET A 87 -0.81 0.17 18.93
CA MET A 87 -0.87 -0.73 20.08
C MET A 87 -2.32 -0.99 20.54
N ALA A 88 -3.28 -0.92 19.62
CA ALA A 88 -4.69 -0.82 19.94
C ALA A 88 -5.54 -1.85 19.19
N THR A 89 -6.50 -2.45 19.89
CA THR A 89 -7.50 -3.35 19.31
C THR A 89 -8.90 -2.94 19.77
N ILE A 90 -9.90 -3.24 18.95
CA ILE A 90 -11.29 -3.10 19.38
C ILE A 90 -11.57 -4.17 20.43
N LYS A 91 -12.27 -3.76 21.50
CA LYS A 91 -12.76 -4.63 22.56
C LYS A 91 -14.25 -4.88 22.44
N ASP A 92 -15.01 -3.87 22.01
CA ASP A 92 -16.47 -3.95 21.90
C ASP A 92 -17.04 -2.85 20.99
N ILE A 93 -18.18 -3.14 20.35
CA ILE A 93 -18.92 -2.21 19.47
C ILE A 93 -20.42 -2.26 19.76
N GLU A 94 -20.94 -1.18 20.30
CA GLU A 94 -22.37 -0.96 20.49
C GLU A 94 -22.93 0.01 19.43
N GLY A 95 -24.23 -0.06 19.18
CA GLY A 95 -24.93 0.85 18.26
C GLY A 95 -25.11 0.31 16.84
N GLU A 96 -25.54 1.21 15.96
CA GLU A 96 -25.99 0.93 14.59
C GLU A 96 -25.34 1.88 13.58
N ALA A 97 -25.56 1.63 12.28
CA ALA A 97 -25.00 2.44 11.20
C ALA A 97 -25.33 3.94 11.40
N GLY A 98 -24.29 4.78 11.38
CA GLY A 98 -24.38 6.21 11.67
C GLY A 98 -24.07 6.59 13.13
N HIS A 99 -24.17 5.64 14.06
CA HIS A 99 -24.05 5.87 15.51
C HIS A 99 -23.44 4.66 16.25
N PHE A 100 -22.17 4.40 16.04
CA PHE A 100 -21.42 3.38 16.79
C PHE A 100 -20.69 3.99 17.98
N LYS A 101 -20.71 3.26 19.10
CA LYS A 101 -19.79 3.46 20.23
C LYS A 101 -18.80 2.32 20.26
N VAL A 102 -17.52 2.65 20.12
CA VAL A 102 -16.44 1.67 20.02
C VAL A 102 -15.52 1.81 21.21
N ARG A 103 -15.34 0.73 21.96
CA ARG A 103 -14.36 0.64 23.04
C ARG A 103 -13.07 0.04 22.50
N ILE A 104 -11.97 0.78 22.63
CA ILE A 104 -10.64 0.37 22.18
C ILE A 104 -9.80 0.06 23.42
N LEU A 105 -9.10 -1.08 23.38
CA LEU A 105 -8.05 -1.43 24.33
C LEU A 105 -6.69 -1.09 23.74
N ARG A 106 -5.94 -0.21 24.40
CA ARG A 106 -4.58 0.14 24.03
C ARG A 106 -3.59 -0.49 25.02
N LYS A 107 -2.68 -1.31 24.48
CA LYS A 107 -1.57 -1.93 25.22
C LYS A 107 -0.50 -0.88 25.52
N PRO A 108 0.19 -0.99 26.67
CA PRO A 108 1.28 -0.07 27.00
C PRO A 108 2.43 -0.20 26.01
N ARG A 109 2.92 0.94 25.52
CA ARG A 109 4.19 1.04 24.77
C ARG A 109 5.38 1.16 25.72
N TYR A 110 5.11 1.52 26.97
CA TYR A 110 6.05 1.88 28.03
C TYR A 110 6.87 3.15 27.73
N ILE A 111 6.42 3.92 26.74
CA ILE A 111 7.01 5.16 26.28
C ILE A 111 5.85 6.09 25.91
N ASP A 112 5.86 7.28 26.47
CA ASP A 112 4.97 8.37 26.13
C ASP A 112 5.31 8.88 24.71
N GLU A 113 4.35 8.74 23.81
CA GLU A 113 4.50 9.05 22.39
C GLU A 113 4.57 10.56 22.13
N GLU A 114 3.97 11.39 22.99
CA GLU A 114 3.96 12.85 22.84
C GLU A 114 5.27 13.48 23.32
N LEU A 115 5.90 12.89 24.35
CA LEU A 115 7.19 13.38 24.89
C LEU A 115 8.41 12.85 24.11
N CYS A 116 8.28 11.69 23.46
CA CYS A 116 9.39 11.03 22.79
C CYS A 116 9.82 11.78 21.51
N ASN A 117 11.11 12.06 21.40
CA ASN A 117 11.70 12.68 20.21
C ASN A 117 12.54 11.69 19.36
N ASN A 118 12.43 10.39 19.62
CA ASN A 118 13.13 9.33 18.89
C ASN A 118 14.67 9.47 18.79
N CYS A 119 15.33 10.00 19.83
CA CYS A 119 16.78 10.21 19.80
C CYS A 119 17.64 8.93 19.83
N GLY A 120 17.06 7.75 20.09
CA GLY A 120 17.74 6.45 20.05
C GLY A 120 18.66 6.12 21.22
N ILE A 121 18.98 7.06 22.11
CA ILE A 121 19.92 6.83 23.25
C ILE A 121 19.46 5.63 24.10
N CYS A 122 18.18 5.58 24.45
CA CYS A 122 17.63 4.49 25.27
C CYS A 122 17.76 3.09 24.63
N ILE A 123 17.77 3.02 23.30
CA ILE A 123 17.97 1.78 22.52
C ILE A 123 19.42 1.31 22.65
N GLU A 124 20.38 2.24 22.55
CA GLU A 124 21.82 1.93 22.64
C GLU A 124 22.18 1.30 24.00
N TYR A 125 21.64 1.87 25.09
CA TYR A 125 21.90 1.42 26.45
C TYR A 125 21.13 0.17 26.87
N CYS A 126 20.12 -0.26 26.12
CA CYS A 126 19.37 -1.47 26.43
C CYS A 126 20.30 -2.71 26.36
N PRO A 127 20.49 -3.49 27.45
CA PRO A 127 21.43 -4.62 27.44
C PRO A 127 20.83 -5.87 26.78
N VAL A 128 19.51 -5.99 26.73
CA VAL A 128 18.82 -7.20 26.24
C VAL A 128 18.71 -7.17 24.72
N ARG A 129 19.02 -8.32 24.10
CA ARG A 129 18.76 -8.59 22.68
C ARG A 129 17.63 -9.60 22.54
N VAL A 130 16.79 -9.39 21.54
CA VAL A 130 15.61 -10.22 21.24
C VAL A 130 15.59 -10.55 19.74
N PRO A 131 14.93 -11.64 19.31
CA PRO A 131 14.68 -11.90 17.89
C PRO A 131 13.92 -10.73 17.24
N ASP A 132 14.33 -10.32 16.05
CA ASP A 132 13.68 -9.23 15.32
C ASP A 132 12.50 -9.77 14.50
N VAL A 133 11.28 -9.65 15.05
CA VAL A 133 10.04 -10.14 14.43
C VAL A 133 9.78 -9.47 13.07
N TYR A 134 10.08 -8.17 12.92
CA TYR A 134 9.89 -7.46 11.65
C TYR A 134 10.82 -8.04 10.56
N ASN A 135 12.03 -8.42 10.92
CA ASN A 135 12.99 -9.11 10.06
C ASN A 135 12.83 -10.65 10.05
N GLN A 136 11.67 -11.17 10.45
CA GLN A 136 11.35 -12.61 10.43
C GLN A 136 12.36 -13.44 11.23
N GLU A 137 12.85 -12.88 12.34
CA GLU A 137 13.78 -13.54 13.27
C GLU A 137 15.14 -13.94 12.65
N LEU A 138 15.46 -13.44 11.45
CA LEU A 138 16.73 -13.64 10.76
C LEU A 138 17.92 -12.95 11.46
N CYS A 139 17.63 -12.00 12.35
CA CYS A 139 18.61 -11.31 13.17
C CYS A 139 18.03 -10.99 14.56
N THR A 140 18.88 -10.46 15.44
CA THR A 140 18.46 -9.94 16.74
C THR A 140 18.40 -8.41 16.72
N THR A 141 17.41 -7.84 17.39
CA THR A 141 17.34 -6.42 17.74
C THR A 141 17.48 -6.23 19.26
N LYS A 142 17.39 -4.99 19.74
CA LYS A 142 17.37 -4.66 21.17
C LYS A 142 15.95 -4.81 21.71
N CYS A 143 15.78 -5.20 22.97
CA CYS A 143 14.46 -5.28 23.62
C CYS A 143 13.68 -3.94 23.50
N MET A 144 14.39 -2.82 23.62
CA MET A 144 13.88 -1.50 23.22
C MET A 144 14.38 -1.15 21.82
N HIS A 145 13.50 -0.94 20.85
CA HIS A 145 13.87 -0.66 19.46
C HIS A 145 12.76 0.09 18.71
N ILE A 146 13.09 0.70 17.57
CA ILE A 146 12.08 1.17 16.60
C ILE A 146 11.66 -0.04 15.77
N TYR A 147 10.35 -0.21 15.53
CA TYR A 147 9.81 -1.41 14.85
C TYR A 147 10.42 -1.64 13.46
N PHE A 148 10.55 -0.58 12.66
CA PHE A 148 11.37 -0.55 11.44
C PHE A 148 11.80 0.89 11.13
N PRO A 149 12.84 1.13 10.31
CA PRO A 149 13.45 2.46 10.20
C PRO A 149 12.51 3.60 9.79
N GLN A 150 11.49 3.33 8.98
CA GLN A 150 10.49 4.32 8.51
C GLN A 150 9.14 4.19 9.24
N ALA A 151 9.12 3.58 10.43
CA ALA A 151 7.89 3.35 11.19
C ALA A 151 7.17 4.65 11.54
N ILE A 152 5.83 4.63 11.41
CA ILE A 152 4.94 5.68 11.90
C ILE A 152 3.95 5.07 12.88
N PRO A 153 3.84 5.58 14.12
CA PRO A 153 4.62 6.69 14.68
C PRO A 153 6.09 6.29 14.86
N ALA A 154 6.99 7.26 14.67
CA ALA A 154 8.43 7.06 14.80
C ALA A 154 8.85 7.04 16.29
N VAL A 155 8.25 6.16 17.08
CA VAL A 155 8.48 6.02 18.52
C VAL A 155 9.01 4.62 18.81
N PRO A 156 10.07 4.46 19.61
CA PRO A 156 10.52 3.14 20.03
C PRO A 156 9.41 2.35 20.75
N LEU A 157 9.54 1.04 20.80
CA LEU A 157 8.74 0.16 21.64
C LEU A 157 9.64 -0.62 22.59
N VAL A 158 9.05 -1.10 23.68
CA VAL A 158 9.68 -2.06 24.60
C VAL A 158 9.00 -3.41 24.40
N ASP A 159 9.78 -4.47 24.17
CA ASP A 159 9.27 -5.83 24.20
C ASP A 159 8.99 -6.26 25.65
N PRO A 160 7.71 -6.39 26.05
CA PRO A 160 7.36 -6.72 27.43
C PRO A 160 7.83 -8.11 27.84
N ASN A 161 7.89 -9.06 26.91
CA ASN A 161 8.21 -10.45 27.20
C ASN A 161 9.69 -10.65 27.55
N HIS A 162 10.56 -9.71 27.14
CA HIS A 162 12.01 -9.81 27.35
C HIS A 162 12.59 -8.69 28.22
N CYS A 163 11.80 -7.69 28.59
CA CYS A 163 12.26 -6.59 29.42
C CYS A 163 12.54 -7.05 30.87
N LEU A 164 13.79 -6.94 31.33
CA LEU A 164 14.18 -7.34 32.69
C LEU A 164 13.45 -6.55 33.78
N PHE A 165 13.02 -5.31 33.48
CA PHE A 165 12.21 -4.54 34.42
C PHE A 165 10.80 -5.11 34.56
N LEU A 166 10.13 -5.34 33.43
CA LEU A 166 8.72 -5.75 33.42
C LEU A 166 8.57 -7.18 33.97
N ASN A 167 9.55 -8.05 33.73
CA ASN A 167 9.52 -9.43 34.19
C ASN A 167 10.11 -9.64 35.59
N MET A 168 11.15 -8.90 35.97
CA MET A 168 11.94 -9.18 37.19
C MET A 168 12.22 -7.93 38.05
N GLN A 169 11.82 -6.74 37.61
CA GLN A 169 12.08 -5.45 38.27
C GLN A 169 13.58 -5.10 38.47
N GLU A 170 14.49 -5.69 37.69
CA GLU A 170 15.95 -5.57 37.93
C GLU A 170 16.66 -4.44 37.15
N CYS A 171 16.13 -4.00 36.01
CA CYS A 171 16.81 -3.06 35.11
C CYS A 171 16.04 -1.75 34.97
N LYS A 172 16.67 -0.60 35.15
CA LYS A 172 16.06 0.71 34.86
C LYS A 172 16.94 1.60 33.98
N ILE A 173 17.93 1.05 33.28
CA ILE A 173 18.97 1.82 32.60
C ILE A 173 18.41 2.79 31.55
N CYS A 174 17.37 2.39 30.81
CA CYS A 174 16.79 3.20 29.76
C CYS A 174 16.16 4.50 30.29
N ALA A 175 15.40 4.45 31.38
CA ALA A 175 14.67 5.58 31.95
C ALA A 175 15.55 6.83 32.24
N PRO A 176 16.64 6.75 33.04
CA PRO A 176 17.50 7.90 33.33
C PRO A 176 18.31 8.40 32.12
N THR A 177 18.44 7.60 31.04
CA THR A 177 19.07 8.07 29.80
C THR A 177 18.15 8.93 28.94
N CYS A 178 16.83 8.86 29.17
CA CYS A 178 15.85 9.64 28.43
C CYS A 178 15.72 11.04 29.03
N LYS A 179 16.40 12.03 28.44
CA LYS A 179 16.36 13.43 28.88
C LYS A 179 14.98 14.08 28.81
N ARG A 180 14.08 13.54 27.98
CA ARG A 180 12.70 14.00 27.82
C ARG A 180 11.74 13.34 28.82
N GLU A 181 12.24 12.40 29.63
CA GLU A 181 11.46 11.64 30.61
C GLU A 181 10.26 10.89 30.00
N ALA A 182 10.35 10.55 28.72
CA ALA A 182 9.28 9.87 27.98
C ALA A 182 9.12 8.39 28.35
N ILE A 183 10.09 7.76 29.02
CA ILE A 183 10.03 6.33 29.33
C ILE A 183 9.19 6.12 30.60
N ASN A 184 8.03 5.48 30.44
CA ASN A 184 7.15 5.11 31.55
C ASN A 184 6.97 3.58 31.59
N LEU A 185 7.85 2.89 32.30
CA LEU A 185 7.80 1.43 32.46
C LEU A 185 6.62 0.94 33.35
N TYR A 186 5.87 1.85 33.95
CA TYR A 186 4.68 1.55 34.76
C TYR A 186 3.38 1.83 34.00
N GLN A 187 3.45 2.11 32.70
CA GLN A 187 2.26 2.32 31.87
C GLN A 187 1.37 1.07 31.90
N GLU A 188 0.08 1.28 32.16
CA GLU A 188 -0.94 0.23 32.18
C GLU A 188 -1.75 0.25 30.88
N GLU A 189 -2.58 -0.78 30.68
CA GLU A 189 -3.53 -0.81 29.58
C GLU A 189 -4.58 0.30 29.73
N GLU A 190 -4.89 0.96 28.62
CA GLU A 190 -5.87 2.04 28.58
C GLU A 190 -7.09 1.58 27.79
N ILE A 191 -8.29 1.86 28.32
CA ILE A 191 -9.55 1.66 27.59
C ILE A 191 -10.14 3.04 27.31
N SER A 192 -10.35 3.33 26.03
CA SER A 192 -10.99 4.56 25.57
C SER A 192 -12.25 4.24 24.77
N GLU A 193 -13.28 5.08 24.90
CA GLU A 193 -14.50 5.00 24.10
C GLU A 193 -14.47 6.10 23.01
N LEU A 194 -14.80 5.73 21.78
CA LEU A 194 -14.89 6.63 20.63
C LEU A 194 -16.25 6.46 19.96
N GLU A 195 -16.85 7.59 19.54
CA GLU A 195 -18.08 7.58 18.74
C GLU A 195 -17.74 7.76 17.25
N VAL A 196 -18.28 6.89 16.39
CA VAL A 196 -18.06 6.91 14.93
C VAL A 196 -19.35 6.55 14.19
N GLY A 197 -19.50 7.05 12.95
CA GLY A 197 -20.64 6.76 12.10
C GLY A 197 -20.51 5.48 11.29
N ALA A 198 -19.28 5.11 10.92
CA ALA A 198 -18.98 3.90 10.15
C ALA A 198 -17.65 3.28 10.59
N ILE A 199 -17.49 2.00 10.26
CA ILE A 199 -16.27 1.23 10.57
C ILE A 199 -15.80 0.49 9.30
N ILE A 200 -14.50 0.53 9.01
CA ILE A 200 -13.88 -0.21 7.91
C ILE A 200 -12.87 -1.20 8.47
N LEU A 201 -13.06 -2.48 8.19
CA LEU A 201 -12.19 -3.58 8.60
C LEU A 201 -11.15 -3.87 7.51
N ALA A 202 -9.90 -3.52 7.78
CA ALA A 202 -8.73 -3.71 6.93
C ALA A 202 -7.67 -4.59 7.63
N LEU A 203 -8.12 -5.68 8.26
CA LEU A 203 -7.35 -6.49 9.24
C LEU A 203 -6.14 -7.26 8.68
N GLY A 204 -5.85 -7.14 7.38
CA GLY A 204 -4.69 -7.80 6.77
C GLY A 204 -4.87 -9.32 6.64
N TYR A 205 -3.77 -10.06 6.82
CA TYR A 205 -3.73 -11.52 6.74
C TYR A 205 -2.56 -12.06 7.57
N GLU A 206 -2.63 -13.35 7.89
CA GLU A 206 -1.53 -14.11 8.48
C GLU A 206 -0.86 -15.02 7.43
N PRO A 207 0.48 -14.96 7.27
CA PRO A 207 1.19 -15.90 6.40
C PRO A 207 1.03 -17.35 6.91
N PHE A 208 0.90 -18.30 5.99
CA PHE A 208 0.79 -19.71 6.36
C PHE A 208 2.05 -20.23 7.06
N ASP A 209 1.86 -20.96 8.16
CA ASP A 209 2.93 -21.67 8.88
C ASP A 209 3.34 -22.95 8.13
N PRO A 210 4.55 -23.00 7.52
CA PRO A 210 5.01 -24.17 6.77
C PRO A 210 5.45 -25.34 7.64
N MET A 211 5.51 -25.20 8.97
CA MET A 211 5.75 -26.34 9.86
C MET A 211 4.63 -27.39 9.74
N LEU A 212 3.44 -26.98 9.30
CA LEU A 212 2.32 -27.86 8.96
C LEU A 212 2.57 -28.69 7.68
N LYS A 213 3.69 -28.46 6.99
CA LYS A 213 4.16 -29.18 5.79
C LYS A 213 5.57 -29.76 6.02
N PRO A 214 5.70 -30.77 6.90
CA PRO A 214 7.00 -31.31 7.30
C PRO A 214 7.80 -31.94 6.14
N GLU A 215 7.13 -32.32 5.05
CA GLU A 215 7.77 -32.81 3.82
C GLU A 215 8.72 -31.79 3.17
N TYR A 216 8.54 -30.49 3.44
CA TYR A 216 9.42 -29.42 2.95
C TYR A 216 10.53 -29.05 3.92
N GLY A 217 10.47 -29.52 5.18
CA GLY A 217 11.57 -29.40 6.14
C GLY A 217 11.81 -27.99 6.71
N TYR A 218 10.84 -27.08 6.61
CA TYR A 218 10.90 -25.78 7.29
C TYR A 218 11.04 -25.95 8.81
N GLY A 219 11.84 -25.11 9.46
CA GLY A 219 12.22 -25.23 10.87
C GLY A 219 13.23 -26.36 11.19
N ARG A 220 13.37 -27.36 10.30
CA ARG A 220 14.37 -28.43 10.43
C ARG A 220 15.64 -28.15 9.64
N PHE A 221 15.52 -27.63 8.43
CA PHE A 221 16.64 -27.32 7.54
C PHE A 221 16.81 -25.81 7.44
N LYS A 222 17.97 -25.29 7.86
CA LYS A 222 18.22 -23.84 7.92
C LYS A 222 18.13 -23.14 6.56
N ASN A 223 18.37 -23.86 5.46
CA ASN A 223 18.31 -23.31 4.10
C ASN A 223 16.92 -23.44 3.45
N VAL A 224 15.92 -23.89 4.20
CA VAL A 224 14.51 -23.81 3.80
C VAL A 224 13.90 -22.61 4.51
N ILE A 225 13.56 -21.58 3.74
CA ILE A 225 12.99 -20.33 4.24
C ILE A 225 11.65 -20.07 3.57
N THR A 226 10.86 -19.19 4.14
CA THR A 226 9.62 -18.66 3.58
C THR A 226 9.89 -17.55 2.58
N SER A 227 8.89 -17.27 1.75
CA SER A 227 8.92 -16.13 0.85
C SER A 227 9.04 -14.80 1.59
N LEU A 228 8.48 -14.65 2.80
CA LEU A 228 8.57 -13.41 3.57
C LEU A 228 9.94 -13.22 4.23
N GLU A 229 10.58 -14.28 4.73
CA GLU A 229 11.99 -14.24 5.13
C GLU A 229 12.87 -13.82 3.94
N PHE A 230 12.61 -14.37 2.76
CA PHE A 230 13.37 -14.00 1.56
C PHE A 230 13.17 -12.53 1.16
N GLU A 231 11.98 -11.93 1.35
CA GLU A 231 11.81 -10.48 1.20
C GLU A 231 12.73 -9.69 2.12
N ARG A 232 12.85 -10.10 3.39
CA ARG A 232 13.73 -9.43 4.35
C ARG A 232 15.20 -9.59 3.97
N ILE A 233 15.61 -10.74 3.43
CA ILE A 233 16.96 -10.94 2.90
C ILE A 233 17.24 -9.99 1.71
N LEU A 234 16.28 -9.89 0.77
CA LEU A 234 16.40 -9.01 -0.40
C LEU A 234 16.37 -7.51 -0.02
N SER A 235 15.72 -7.15 1.08
CA SER A 235 15.49 -5.75 1.43
C SER A 235 16.76 -5.01 1.80
N ALA A 236 16.93 -3.79 1.25
CA ALA A 236 18.02 -2.89 1.62
C ALA A 236 17.98 -2.46 3.10
N SER A 237 16.78 -2.41 3.72
CA SER A 237 16.60 -2.18 5.16
C SER A 237 16.53 -3.48 5.97
N GLY A 238 16.73 -4.62 5.30
CA GLY A 238 16.77 -5.94 5.91
C GLY A 238 18.06 -6.23 6.66
N PRO A 239 18.12 -7.38 7.36
CA PRO A 239 19.25 -7.75 8.22
C PRO A 239 20.57 -7.85 7.46
N PHE A 240 20.51 -8.17 6.16
CA PHE A 240 21.67 -8.40 5.31
C PHE A 240 21.84 -7.31 4.23
N ARG A 241 21.10 -6.20 4.33
CA ARG A 241 21.20 -5.04 3.42
C ARG A 241 21.10 -5.39 1.93
N GLY A 242 20.28 -6.38 1.60
CA GLY A 242 20.08 -6.88 0.24
C GLY A 242 21.06 -7.95 -0.25
N HIS A 243 22.06 -8.33 0.58
CA HIS A 243 22.96 -9.44 0.26
C HIS A 243 22.28 -10.79 0.48
N ILE A 244 22.16 -11.57 -0.59
CA ILE A 244 21.53 -12.89 -0.56
C ILE A 244 22.51 -13.89 0.02
N GLN A 245 22.13 -14.52 1.13
CA GLN A 245 22.98 -15.51 1.78
C GLN A 245 22.16 -16.66 2.36
N ARG A 246 22.79 -17.82 2.43
CA ARG A 246 22.26 -19.03 3.07
C ARG A 246 22.23 -18.86 4.58
N PRO A 247 21.09 -19.09 5.27
CA PRO A 247 21.05 -18.98 6.73
C PRO A 247 21.94 -19.98 7.47
N SER A 248 22.32 -21.10 6.83
CA SER A 248 23.16 -22.11 7.48
C SER A 248 24.63 -21.69 7.67
N ASP A 249 25.20 -20.96 6.72
CA ASP A 249 26.65 -20.75 6.61
C ASP A 249 27.06 -19.36 6.08
N GLY A 250 26.10 -18.49 5.75
CA GLY A 250 26.33 -17.13 5.26
C GLY A 250 26.86 -17.04 3.83
N ARG A 251 26.92 -18.15 3.08
CA ARG A 251 27.42 -18.14 1.69
C ARG A 251 26.33 -17.72 0.72
N GLU A 252 26.74 -17.09 -0.39
CA GLU A 252 25.84 -16.78 -1.49
C GLU A 252 25.35 -18.07 -2.18
N PRO A 253 24.03 -18.28 -2.32
CA PRO A 253 23.49 -19.43 -3.01
C PRO A 253 23.64 -19.27 -4.53
N LYS A 254 24.01 -20.34 -5.24
CA LYS A 254 24.04 -20.36 -6.71
C LYS A 254 22.72 -20.85 -7.28
N LYS A 255 22.14 -21.92 -6.72
CA LYS A 255 20.86 -22.49 -7.14
C LYS A 255 19.78 -22.25 -6.10
N VAL A 256 18.69 -21.61 -6.49
CA VAL A 256 17.56 -21.32 -5.58
C VAL A 256 16.27 -21.88 -6.17
N ALA A 257 15.52 -22.63 -5.37
CA ALA A 257 14.23 -23.20 -5.74
C ALA A 257 13.09 -22.49 -5.01
N TRP A 258 12.05 -22.06 -5.74
CA TRP A 258 10.78 -21.62 -5.16
C TRP A 258 9.74 -22.72 -5.30
N ILE A 259 9.08 -23.07 -4.21
CA ILE A 259 8.00 -24.07 -4.19
C ILE A 259 6.67 -23.34 -4.07
N GLN A 260 5.82 -23.44 -5.09
CA GLN A 260 4.52 -22.77 -5.11
C GLN A 260 3.44 -23.52 -4.33
N CYS A 261 2.37 -22.78 -4.02
CA CYS A 261 1.16 -23.30 -3.37
C CYS A 261 1.37 -23.89 -1.96
N VAL A 262 2.40 -23.47 -1.24
CA VAL A 262 2.63 -23.93 0.13
C VAL A 262 1.55 -23.34 1.05
N GLY A 263 0.65 -24.20 1.54
CA GLY A 263 -0.50 -23.76 2.33
C GLY A 263 -1.64 -23.16 1.50
N SER A 264 -1.77 -23.55 0.24
CA SER A 264 -2.87 -23.13 -0.66
C SER A 264 -3.22 -24.24 -1.64
N ARG A 265 -4.47 -24.25 -2.12
CA ARG A 265 -4.99 -25.29 -3.04
C ARG A 265 -4.79 -26.70 -2.48
N ASP A 266 -4.91 -26.81 -1.16
CA ASP A 266 -4.69 -28.04 -0.43
C ASP A 266 -5.86 -28.33 0.50
N VAL A 267 -6.74 -29.22 0.03
CA VAL A 267 -7.94 -29.63 0.76
C VAL A 267 -7.63 -30.49 1.98
N SER A 268 -6.45 -31.13 2.03
CA SER A 268 -6.06 -32.01 3.15
C SER A 268 -5.87 -31.24 4.46
N ILE A 269 -5.59 -29.95 4.37
CA ILE A 269 -5.44 -29.03 5.51
C ILE A 269 -6.55 -27.96 5.54
N GLY A 270 -7.67 -28.19 4.84
CA GLY A 270 -8.80 -27.26 4.81
C GLY A 270 -8.57 -25.96 4.03
N ARG A 271 -7.55 -25.88 3.18
CA ARG A 271 -7.15 -24.67 2.44
C ARG A 271 -7.32 -24.85 0.93
N GLY A 272 -8.57 -25.11 0.51
CA GLY A 272 -8.95 -25.37 -0.88
C GLY A 272 -8.91 -24.17 -1.83
N TYR A 273 -8.48 -22.99 -1.36
CA TYR A 273 -8.42 -21.75 -2.14
C TYR A 273 -7.00 -21.43 -2.60
N CYS A 274 -6.90 -20.55 -3.60
CA CYS A 274 -5.61 -19.99 -4.03
C CYS A 274 -5.34 -18.68 -3.27
N SER A 275 -4.10 -18.44 -2.86
CA SER A 275 -3.71 -17.15 -2.24
C SER A 275 -3.41 -16.02 -3.24
N SER A 276 -3.74 -16.19 -4.52
CA SER A 276 -3.73 -15.19 -5.61
C SER A 276 -2.39 -14.55 -5.99
N VAL A 277 -1.46 -14.35 -5.05
CA VAL A 277 -0.25 -13.53 -5.24
C VAL A 277 1.05 -14.35 -5.34
N CYS A 278 1.04 -15.62 -4.93
CA CYS A 278 2.27 -16.41 -4.78
C CYS A 278 3.02 -16.70 -6.09
N CYS A 279 2.29 -16.86 -7.20
CA CYS A 279 2.89 -16.94 -8.52
C CYS A 279 3.71 -15.70 -8.87
N MET A 280 3.17 -14.52 -8.54
CA MET A 280 3.75 -13.24 -8.93
C MET A 280 4.87 -12.79 -8.00
N TYR A 281 4.72 -12.94 -6.67
CA TYR A 281 5.82 -12.58 -5.78
C TYR A 281 7.02 -13.52 -5.97
N ALA A 282 6.83 -14.80 -6.30
CA ALA A 282 7.96 -15.71 -6.52
C ALA A 282 8.69 -15.35 -7.80
N THR A 283 7.95 -15.04 -8.87
CA THR A 283 8.51 -14.49 -10.11
C THR A 283 9.29 -13.20 -9.84
N LYS A 284 8.74 -12.32 -9.02
CA LYS A 284 9.43 -11.10 -8.57
C LYS A 284 10.70 -11.40 -7.82
N GLN A 285 10.62 -12.22 -6.77
CA GLN A 285 11.77 -12.61 -5.97
C GLN A 285 12.87 -13.23 -6.83
N ALA A 286 12.54 -14.07 -7.80
CA ALA A 286 13.50 -14.64 -8.73
C ALA A 286 14.18 -13.58 -9.62
N ILE A 287 13.43 -12.62 -10.17
CA ILE A 287 13.99 -11.50 -10.94
C ILE A 287 14.92 -10.65 -10.07
N ILE A 288 14.46 -10.21 -8.90
CA ILE A 288 15.23 -9.33 -8.01
C ILE A 288 16.47 -10.06 -7.49
N ALA A 289 16.36 -11.35 -7.18
CA ALA A 289 17.50 -12.16 -6.78
C ALA A 289 18.57 -12.22 -7.89
N LYS A 290 18.14 -12.36 -9.15
CA LYS A 290 19.03 -12.33 -10.32
C LYS A 290 19.67 -10.95 -10.52
N GLU A 291 18.95 -9.86 -10.25
CA GLU A 291 19.49 -8.49 -10.30
C GLU A 291 20.52 -8.21 -9.19
N HIS A 292 20.38 -8.82 -8.02
CA HIS A 292 21.36 -8.72 -6.94
C HIS A 292 22.57 -9.63 -7.17
N GLN A 293 22.37 -10.77 -7.83
CA GLN A 293 23.41 -11.76 -8.11
C GLN A 293 23.22 -12.37 -9.51
N ASP A 294 23.95 -11.84 -10.50
CA ASP A 294 23.84 -12.26 -11.91
C ASP A 294 24.11 -13.76 -12.15
N THR A 295 24.88 -14.42 -11.27
CA THR A 295 25.22 -15.85 -11.38
C THR A 295 24.16 -16.79 -10.80
N LEU A 296 23.13 -16.27 -10.12
CA LEU A 296 22.09 -17.06 -9.47
C LEU A 296 21.21 -17.78 -10.51
N GLU A 297 20.88 -19.04 -10.28
CA GLU A 297 20.04 -19.88 -11.14
C GLU A 297 18.68 -20.13 -10.45
N PRO A 298 17.65 -19.34 -10.77
CA PRO A 298 16.35 -19.47 -10.14
C PRO A 298 15.48 -20.52 -10.82
N THR A 299 14.88 -21.43 -10.03
CA THR A 299 13.89 -22.40 -10.50
C THR A 299 12.59 -22.27 -9.70
N ILE A 300 11.45 -22.17 -10.38
CA ILE A 300 10.11 -22.09 -9.77
C ILE A 300 9.34 -23.37 -10.08
N PHE A 301 8.94 -24.10 -9.04
CA PHE A 301 8.10 -25.30 -9.11
C PHE A 301 6.63 -24.95 -8.90
N PHE A 302 5.78 -25.21 -9.88
CA PHE A 302 4.38 -24.76 -9.88
C PHE A 302 3.40 -25.82 -10.41
N ILE A 303 2.10 -25.66 -10.08
CA ILE A 303 1.02 -26.50 -10.62
C ILE A 303 0.41 -25.81 -11.85
N ASP A 304 -0.07 -24.58 -11.62
CA ASP A 304 -0.57 -23.66 -12.64
C ASP A 304 -0.03 -22.27 -12.32
N LEU A 305 0.37 -21.53 -13.35
CA LEU A 305 0.84 -20.16 -13.20
C LEU A 305 -0.36 -19.22 -13.30
N ARG A 306 -0.61 -18.42 -12.27
CA ARG A 306 -1.78 -17.52 -12.20
C ARG A 306 -1.40 -16.05 -12.40
N ALA A 307 -1.01 -15.71 -13.63
CA ALA A 307 -0.61 -14.36 -14.04
C ALA A 307 -1.77 -13.55 -14.65
N HIS A 308 -2.87 -13.38 -13.90
CA HIS A 308 -4.16 -12.88 -14.42
C HIS A 308 -4.36 -11.35 -14.32
N GLY A 309 -3.51 -10.64 -13.58
CA GLY A 309 -3.55 -9.18 -13.47
C GLY A 309 -3.02 -8.45 -14.70
N LYS A 310 -3.29 -7.14 -14.81
CA LYS A 310 -2.79 -6.31 -15.92
C LYS A 310 -1.26 -6.36 -15.97
N GLU A 311 -0.70 -6.67 -17.14
CA GLU A 311 0.75 -6.89 -17.40
C GLU A 311 1.38 -8.11 -16.68
N PHE A 312 0.64 -8.96 -15.98
CA PHE A 312 1.24 -10.07 -15.21
C PHE A 312 1.82 -11.15 -16.13
N GLU A 313 1.14 -11.49 -17.22
CA GLU A 313 1.66 -12.44 -18.21
C GLU A 313 2.96 -11.94 -18.84
N ARG A 314 3.00 -10.66 -19.24
CA ARG A 314 4.21 -10.01 -19.76
C ARG A 314 5.35 -10.02 -18.73
N TYR A 315 5.02 -9.86 -17.45
CA TYR A 315 6.01 -9.91 -16.37
C TYR A 315 6.61 -11.31 -16.21
N TYR A 316 5.78 -12.35 -16.32
CA TYR A 316 6.21 -13.74 -16.34
C TYR A 316 7.10 -14.05 -17.56
N GLU A 317 6.68 -13.67 -18.77
CA GLU A 317 7.48 -13.90 -19.99
C GLU A 317 8.83 -13.16 -19.89
N ARG A 318 8.85 -11.93 -19.35
CA ARG A 318 10.10 -11.21 -19.06
C ARG A 318 11.02 -11.99 -18.12
N ALA A 319 10.48 -12.63 -17.08
CA ALA A 319 11.26 -13.44 -16.15
C ALA A 319 11.94 -14.62 -16.86
N LYS A 320 11.21 -15.28 -17.75
CA LYS A 320 11.68 -16.44 -18.51
C LYS A 320 12.69 -16.05 -19.60
N GLU A 321 12.38 -15.03 -20.40
CA GLU A 321 13.19 -14.66 -21.56
C GLU A 321 14.45 -13.88 -21.20
N LYS A 322 14.34 -12.87 -20.31
CA LYS A 322 15.44 -11.96 -19.98
C LYS A 322 16.27 -12.42 -18.78
N TYR A 323 15.61 -12.97 -17.76
CA TYR A 323 16.26 -13.38 -16.50
C TYR A 323 16.51 -14.88 -16.42
N HIS A 324 16.10 -15.64 -17.44
CA HIS A 324 16.26 -17.10 -17.55
C HIS A 324 15.72 -17.85 -16.33
N VAL A 325 14.62 -17.38 -15.75
CA VAL A 325 13.93 -18.07 -14.67
C VAL A 325 13.34 -19.37 -15.20
N ARG A 326 13.69 -20.49 -14.56
CA ARG A 326 13.29 -21.81 -15.00
C ARG A 326 11.98 -22.23 -14.34
N TYR A 327 10.94 -22.46 -15.13
CA TYR A 327 9.63 -22.85 -14.62
C TYR A 327 9.42 -24.35 -14.82
N ILE A 328 9.19 -25.09 -13.73
CA ILE A 328 8.94 -26.52 -13.76
C ILE A 328 7.52 -26.77 -13.27
N ARG A 329 6.69 -27.31 -14.17
CA ARG A 329 5.32 -27.69 -13.82
C ARG A 329 5.33 -29.01 -13.06
N SER A 330 5.38 -28.92 -11.73
CA SER A 330 5.39 -30.06 -10.83
C SER A 330 5.02 -29.63 -9.41
N MET A 331 4.33 -30.51 -8.69
CA MET A 331 4.21 -30.43 -7.24
C MET A 331 5.42 -31.16 -6.63
N VAL A 332 6.22 -30.43 -5.85
CA VAL A 332 7.36 -31.01 -5.13
C VAL A 332 6.85 -32.01 -4.09
N SER A 333 7.44 -33.20 -4.08
CA SER A 333 7.04 -34.29 -3.18
C SER A 333 7.76 -34.23 -1.83
N SER A 334 9.07 -33.93 -1.83
CA SER A 334 9.85 -33.79 -0.59
C SER A 334 11.11 -32.98 -0.78
N VAL A 335 11.61 -32.41 0.31
CA VAL A 335 12.92 -31.77 0.41
C VAL A 335 13.76 -32.52 1.45
N LYS A 336 15.02 -32.83 1.13
CA LYS A 336 15.98 -33.48 2.04
C LYS A 336 17.27 -32.68 2.12
N GLU A 337 17.88 -32.58 3.30
CA GLU A 337 19.18 -31.92 3.46
C GLU A 337 20.34 -32.91 3.27
N LEU A 338 21.31 -32.53 2.44
CA LEU A 338 22.59 -33.23 2.29
C LEU A 338 23.52 -32.87 3.45
N GLN A 339 23.89 -33.86 4.26
CA GLN A 339 24.57 -33.63 5.55
C GLN A 339 25.89 -32.85 5.47
N ARG A 340 26.68 -33.04 4.41
CA ARG A 340 28.01 -32.42 4.25
C ARG A 340 27.95 -30.98 3.75
N THR A 341 27.08 -30.71 2.77
CA THR A 341 27.01 -29.40 2.10
C THR A 341 25.92 -28.51 2.67
N LYS A 342 24.97 -29.08 3.43
CA LYS A 342 23.72 -28.44 3.85
C LYS A 342 22.85 -27.97 2.68
N ASN A 343 23.13 -28.47 1.48
CA ASN A 343 22.31 -28.24 0.29
C ASN A 343 21.04 -29.09 0.37
N LEU A 344 20.06 -28.75 -0.43
CA LEU A 344 18.71 -29.29 -0.39
C LEU A 344 18.44 -30.08 -1.67
N LEU A 345 18.16 -31.36 -1.51
CA LEU A 345 17.73 -32.24 -2.58
C LEU A 345 16.21 -32.18 -2.70
N VAL A 346 15.72 -31.63 -3.79
CA VAL A 346 14.29 -31.46 -4.09
C VAL A 346 13.84 -32.59 -5.01
N THR A 347 12.86 -33.38 -4.57
CA THR A 347 12.27 -34.46 -5.35
C THR A 347 10.97 -34.00 -6.01
N TYR A 348 10.85 -34.19 -7.32
CA TYR A 348 9.66 -33.77 -8.10
C TYR A 348 9.45 -34.68 -9.32
N ASN A 349 8.24 -34.62 -9.90
CA ASN A 349 7.89 -35.40 -11.09
C ASN A 349 7.86 -34.52 -12.33
N LEU A 350 8.33 -35.04 -13.46
CA LEU A 350 8.15 -34.41 -14.76
C LEU A 350 6.77 -34.74 -15.35
N GLU A 351 6.36 -34.02 -16.40
CA GLU A 351 5.07 -34.25 -17.07
C GLU A 351 4.98 -35.68 -17.67
N ASN A 352 6.11 -36.27 -18.04
CA ASN A 352 6.21 -37.65 -18.50
C ASN A 352 6.17 -38.69 -17.35
N ARG A 353 5.95 -38.25 -16.10
CA ARG A 353 5.91 -39.04 -14.86
C ARG A 353 7.26 -39.60 -14.38
N ASP A 354 8.36 -39.14 -14.94
CA ASP A 354 9.68 -39.48 -14.42
C ASP A 354 9.96 -38.73 -13.11
N PHE A 355 10.55 -39.43 -12.15
CA PHE A 355 11.05 -38.84 -10.91
C PHE A 355 12.41 -38.18 -11.15
N ARG A 356 12.58 -36.97 -10.64
CA ARG A 356 13.88 -36.29 -10.60
C ARG A 356 14.19 -35.80 -9.20
N GLU A 357 15.48 -35.85 -8.89
CA GLU A 357 16.05 -35.19 -7.73
C GLU A 357 17.06 -34.16 -8.22
N GLU A 358 16.95 -32.94 -7.71
CA GLU A 358 17.86 -31.84 -8.07
C GLU A 358 18.33 -31.13 -6.81
N GLU A 359 19.63 -30.82 -6.77
CA GLU A 359 20.28 -30.16 -5.64
C GLU A 359 20.22 -28.63 -5.77
N PHE A 360 19.80 -27.97 -4.70
CA PHE A 360 19.70 -26.52 -4.57
C PHE A 360 20.44 -26.05 -3.31
N ASP A 361 20.98 -24.83 -3.34
CA ASP A 361 21.67 -24.24 -2.19
C ASP A 361 20.69 -23.62 -1.18
N LEU A 362 19.53 -23.17 -1.67
CA LEU A 362 18.44 -22.54 -0.90
C LEU A 362 17.07 -22.93 -1.49
N VAL A 363 16.09 -23.17 -0.62
CA VAL A 363 14.68 -23.38 -1.00
C VAL A 363 13.83 -22.30 -0.34
N VAL A 364 13.03 -21.62 -1.16
CA VAL A 364 12.06 -20.62 -0.74
C VAL A 364 10.65 -21.20 -0.87
N LEU A 365 9.92 -21.25 0.24
CA LEU A 365 8.54 -21.69 0.29
C LEU A 365 7.63 -20.51 0.00
N SER A 366 6.91 -20.56 -1.12
CA SER A 366 5.91 -19.56 -1.45
C SER A 366 4.64 -19.82 -0.64
N ILE A 367 4.62 -19.28 0.59
CA ILE A 367 3.56 -19.45 1.57
C ILE A 367 2.29 -18.67 1.20
N GLY A 368 1.14 -19.30 1.48
CA GLY A 368 -0.19 -18.70 1.30
C GLY A 368 -0.57 -17.68 2.38
N MET A 369 -1.75 -17.09 2.20
CA MET A 369 -2.40 -16.14 3.11
C MET A 369 -3.57 -16.80 3.82
N GLY A 370 -3.74 -16.60 5.13
CA GLY A 370 -4.90 -17.03 5.91
C GLY A 370 -5.26 -16.03 7.01
N MET A 371 -6.09 -16.46 7.97
CA MET A 371 -6.51 -15.64 9.11
C MET A 371 -6.04 -16.22 10.44
N SER A 372 -5.53 -15.33 11.29
CA SER A 372 -5.05 -15.69 12.62
C SER A 372 -6.20 -15.96 13.58
N SER A 373 -5.91 -16.71 14.65
CA SER A 373 -6.89 -16.93 15.72
C SER A 373 -7.34 -15.62 16.38
N THR A 374 -6.47 -14.61 16.44
CA THR A 374 -6.80 -13.26 16.92
C THR A 374 -7.84 -12.58 16.04
N ILE A 375 -7.66 -12.59 14.70
CA ILE A 375 -8.62 -11.99 13.77
C ILE A 375 -9.97 -12.72 13.84
N LYS A 376 -9.97 -14.05 13.98
CA LYS A 376 -11.21 -14.82 14.14
C LYS A 376 -11.98 -14.44 15.40
N LYS A 377 -11.27 -14.30 16.53
CA LYS A 377 -11.87 -13.83 17.79
C LYS A 377 -12.43 -12.42 17.65
N LEU A 378 -11.67 -11.52 17.05
CA LEU A 378 -12.13 -10.16 16.79
C LEU A 378 -13.41 -10.17 15.94
N ALA A 379 -13.45 -10.90 14.82
CA ALA A 379 -14.66 -11.00 14.01
C ALA A 379 -15.88 -11.50 14.80
N GLN A 380 -15.69 -12.48 15.69
CA GLN A 380 -16.74 -12.97 16.58
C GLN A 380 -17.20 -11.90 17.58
N GLU A 381 -16.27 -11.18 18.21
CA GLU A 381 -16.55 -10.07 19.13
C GLU A 381 -17.30 -8.93 18.41
N LEU A 382 -16.98 -8.68 17.14
CA LEU A 382 -17.66 -7.68 16.31
C LEU A 382 -19.00 -8.16 15.73
N SER A 383 -19.36 -9.44 15.95
CA SER A 383 -20.52 -10.10 15.35
C SER A 383 -20.52 -10.06 13.81
N ILE A 384 -19.35 -10.30 13.23
CA ILE A 384 -19.11 -10.35 11.78
C ILE A 384 -19.01 -11.81 11.33
N ASP A 385 -19.80 -12.16 10.31
CA ASP A 385 -19.80 -13.51 9.75
C ASP A 385 -18.50 -13.77 8.98
N LEU A 386 -17.93 -14.95 9.21
CA LEU A 386 -16.82 -15.48 8.42
C LEU A 386 -17.32 -16.56 7.46
N ASN A 387 -16.67 -16.69 6.30
CA ASN A 387 -16.90 -17.81 5.40
C ASN A 387 -16.21 -19.09 5.91
N HIS A 388 -16.39 -20.21 5.20
CA HIS A 388 -15.82 -21.51 5.61
C HIS A 388 -14.28 -21.59 5.57
N TYR A 389 -13.61 -20.55 5.06
CA TYR A 389 -12.16 -20.39 5.08
C TYR A 389 -11.68 -19.30 6.06
N ASP A 390 -12.56 -18.84 6.95
CA ASP A 390 -12.33 -17.84 7.98
C ASP A 390 -12.08 -16.40 7.49
N PHE A 391 -12.30 -16.11 6.20
CA PHE A 391 -12.30 -14.73 5.69
C PHE A 391 -13.65 -14.07 5.96
N CYS A 392 -13.71 -12.73 5.95
CA CYS A 392 -14.97 -12.02 6.06
C CYS A 392 -15.95 -12.51 4.98
N LYS A 393 -17.15 -12.92 5.42
CA LYS A 393 -18.22 -13.29 4.49
C LYS A 393 -18.74 -12.03 3.81
N THR A 394 -18.81 -12.06 2.49
CA THR A 394 -19.32 -10.98 1.64
C THR A 394 -20.21 -11.57 0.56
N GLU A 395 -21.07 -10.74 -0.03
CA GLU A 395 -21.94 -11.12 -1.14
C GLU A 395 -21.33 -10.66 -2.47
N LEU A 396 -21.59 -11.39 -3.56
CA LEU A 396 -20.96 -11.13 -4.87
C LEU A 396 -21.17 -9.70 -5.37
N PHE A 397 -22.37 -9.17 -5.21
CA PHE A 397 -22.75 -7.83 -5.67
C PHE A 397 -22.57 -6.73 -4.61
N SER A 398 -22.13 -7.10 -3.41
CA SER A 398 -21.79 -6.18 -2.32
C SER A 398 -20.47 -6.63 -1.66
N PRO A 399 -19.36 -6.70 -2.40
CA PRO A 399 -18.12 -7.36 -1.95
C PRO A 399 -17.37 -6.58 -0.86
N LEU A 400 -17.87 -5.39 -0.49
CA LEU A 400 -17.30 -4.49 0.51
C LEU A 400 -18.15 -4.44 1.79
N HIS A 401 -19.34 -5.05 1.77
CA HIS A 401 -20.26 -5.06 2.91
C HIS A 401 -20.01 -6.29 3.77
N THR A 402 -20.04 -6.10 5.09
CA THR A 402 -20.03 -7.21 6.04
C THR A 402 -21.47 -7.67 6.35
N SER A 403 -21.64 -8.64 7.25
CA SER A 403 -22.96 -9.02 7.77
C SER A 403 -23.63 -7.95 8.64
N ARG A 404 -22.89 -6.91 9.08
CA ARG A 404 -23.41 -5.82 9.92
C ARG A 404 -23.43 -4.49 9.14
N PRO A 405 -24.61 -3.89 8.93
CA PRO A 405 -24.73 -2.59 8.24
C PRO A 405 -23.88 -1.49 8.91
N GLY A 406 -23.26 -0.63 8.10
CA GLY A 406 -22.35 0.42 8.57
C GLY A 406 -20.94 -0.06 8.91
N ILE A 407 -20.68 -1.38 8.82
CA ILE A 407 -19.36 -1.97 8.91
C ILE A 407 -18.97 -2.56 7.55
N TYR A 408 -17.87 -2.09 7.01
CA TYR A 408 -17.35 -2.46 5.69
C TYR A 408 -16.04 -3.24 5.80
N VAL A 409 -15.65 -3.92 4.73
CA VAL A 409 -14.41 -4.70 4.66
C VAL A 409 -13.62 -4.37 3.40
N CYS A 410 -12.29 -4.35 3.52
CA CYS A 410 -11.39 -4.21 2.37
C CYS A 410 -10.08 -5.00 2.56
N GLY A 411 -9.35 -5.16 1.47
CA GLY A 411 -8.06 -5.83 1.48
C GLY A 411 -8.15 -7.32 1.76
N THR A 412 -7.08 -7.89 2.29
CA THR A 412 -6.92 -9.36 2.40
C THR A 412 -7.84 -10.02 3.41
N PHE A 413 -8.51 -9.27 4.29
CA PHE A 413 -9.51 -9.82 5.21
C PHE A 413 -10.77 -10.33 4.48
N SER A 414 -11.14 -9.70 3.36
CA SER A 414 -12.21 -10.20 2.47
C SER A 414 -11.76 -11.35 1.56
N GLY A 415 -10.46 -11.65 1.50
CA GLY A 415 -9.91 -12.75 0.69
C GLY A 415 -8.53 -12.43 0.10
N PRO A 416 -7.72 -13.44 -0.28
CA PRO A 416 -6.37 -13.23 -0.79
C PRO A 416 -6.34 -12.43 -2.10
N ARG A 417 -5.55 -11.36 -2.14
CA ARG A 417 -5.42 -10.44 -3.29
C ARG A 417 -4.10 -9.67 -3.23
N ASP A 418 -3.78 -8.95 -4.30
CA ASP A 418 -2.58 -8.12 -4.38
C ASP A 418 -2.80 -6.68 -3.88
N ILE A 419 -1.75 -5.85 -3.99
CA ILE A 419 -1.76 -4.47 -3.52
C ILE A 419 -2.72 -3.58 -4.34
N PRO A 420 -2.68 -3.56 -5.70
CA PRO A 420 -3.65 -2.80 -6.49
C PRO A 420 -5.11 -3.09 -6.14
N ASP A 421 -5.48 -4.37 -6.06
CA ASP A 421 -6.85 -4.75 -5.72
C ASP A 421 -7.22 -4.34 -4.28
N SER A 422 -6.27 -4.44 -3.35
CA SER A 422 -6.42 -4.02 -1.96
C SER A 422 -6.63 -2.51 -1.81
N VAL A 423 -5.95 -1.70 -2.63
CA VAL A 423 -6.10 -0.24 -2.69
C VAL A 423 -7.45 0.12 -3.31
N MET A 424 -7.83 -0.53 -4.42
CA MET A 424 -9.12 -0.30 -5.09
C MET A 424 -10.29 -0.60 -4.16
N GLN A 425 -10.25 -1.72 -3.43
CA GLN A 425 -11.29 -2.04 -2.44
C GLN A 425 -11.33 -1.06 -1.27
N ALA A 426 -10.19 -0.53 -0.84
CA ALA A 426 -10.14 0.44 0.24
C ALA A 426 -10.85 1.75 -0.13
N SER A 427 -10.58 2.28 -1.33
CA SER A 427 -11.30 3.44 -1.86
C SER A 427 -12.79 3.16 -2.07
N GLY A 428 -13.14 1.95 -2.50
CA GLY A 428 -14.54 1.51 -2.56
C GLY A 428 -15.22 1.49 -1.18
N ALA A 429 -14.56 0.95 -0.15
CA ALA A 429 -15.11 0.87 1.20
C ALA A 429 -15.23 2.26 1.84
N ALA A 430 -14.27 3.16 1.57
CA ALA A 430 -14.37 4.57 1.91
C ALA A 430 -15.61 5.19 1.24
N SER A 431 -15.79 4.97 -0.07
CA SER A 431 -16.94 5.45 -0.83
C SER A 431 -18.29 5.01 -0.24
N GLU A 432 -18.41 3.73 0.15
CA GLU A 432 -19.63 3.22 0.80
C GLU A 432 -19.89 3.91 2.16
N ALA A 433 -18.84 4.11 2.96
CA ALA A 433 -18.95 4.84 4.23
C ALA A 433 -19.31 6.32 4.02
N GLU A 434 -18.76 6.96 2.99
CA GLU A 434 -19.09 8.35 2.64
C GLU A 434 -20.54 8.52 2.21
N GLY A 435 -21.08 7.57 1.43
CA GLY A 435 -22.49 7.59 1.04
C GLY A 435 -23.42 7.52 2.24
N LEU A 436 -23.10 6.64 3.20
CA LEU A 436 -23.84 6.53 4.47
C LEU A 436 -23.78 7.81 5.31
N LEU A 437 -22.62 8.48 5.33
CA LEU A 437 -22.35 9.61 6.22
C LEU A 437 -22.39 10.97 5.52
N SER A 438 -22.93 11.05 4.31
CA SER A 438 -22.85 12.23 3.44
C SER A 438 -23.36 13.52 4.12
N SER A 439 -24.42 13.41 4.93
CA SER A 439 -25.00 14.53 5.68
C SER A 439 -24.13 15.05 6.84
N ALA A 440 -23.14 14.28 7.28
CA ALA A 440 -22.23 14.61 8.37
C ALA A 440 -20.82 15.02 7.90
N ARG A 441 -20.59 15.10 6.58
CA ARG A 441 -19.34 15.55 5.99
C ARG A 441 -18.95 16.94 6.52
N GLY A 442 -17.70 17.09 6.95
CA GLY A 442 -17.16 18.35 7.47
C GLY A 442 -17.58 18.72 8.89
N THR A 443 -18.33 17.88 9.60
CA THR A 443 -18.82 18.22 10.95
C THR A 443 -17.77 18.11 12.05
N LEU A 444 -16.73 17.28 11.85
CA LEU A 444 -15.66 16.99 12.84
C LEU A 444 -14.25 17.23 12.28
N ILE A 445 -14.11 17.98 11.18
CA ILE A 445 -12.80 18.27 10.59
C ILE A 445 -12.09 19.40 11.32
N GLU A 446 -10.77 19.29 11.41
CA GLU A 446 -9.85 20.30 11.88
C GLU A 446 -9.04 20.86 10.70
N THR A 447 -8.59 22.11 10.83
CA THR A 447 -7.73 22.78 9.84
C THR A 447 -6.45 23.23 10.51
N ILE A 448 -5.31 23.03 9.84
CA ILE A 448 -4.01 23.49 10.33
C ILE A 448 -3.80 24.93 9.88
N GLU A 449 -3.54 25.84 10.82
CA GLU A 449 -2.97 27.15 10.51
C GLU A 449 -1.50 26.97 10.10
N LYS A 450 -1.19 27.30 8.84
CA LYS A 450 0.19 27.25 8.34
C LYS A 450 0.97 28.47 8.85
N PRO A 451 2.25 28.32 9.20
CA PRO A 451 3.09 29.46 9.62
C PRO A 451 3.16 30.50 8.49
N GLU A 452 3.33 31.78 8.78
CA GLU A 452 3.48 32.80 7.73
C GLU A 452 4.69 32.52 6.83
N GLU A 453 4.59 32.87 5.54
CA GLU A 453 5.73 32.74 4.62
C GLU A 453 6.76 33.83 4.91
N ARG A 454 8.02 33.41 5.08
CA ARG A 454 9.13 34.34 5.23
C ARG A 454 9.33 35.09 3.92
N ASP A 455 9.25 36.41 3.99
CA ASP A 455 9.66 37.26 2.87
C ASP A 455 11.18 37.17 2.71
N ILE A 456 11.60 36.76 1.52
CA ILE A 456 13.00 36.59 1.11
C ILE A 456 13.39 37.60 0.02
N SER A 457 12.55 38.60 -0.23
CA SER A 457 12.77 39.62 -1.24
C SER A 457 14.06 40.38 -0.96
N GLY A 458 14.97 40.41 -1.95
CA GLY A 458 16.27 41.08 -1.81
C GLY A 458 17.34 40.27 -1.07
N GLU A 459 17.05 39.05 -0.61
CA GLU A 459 18.07 38.14 -0.09
C GLU A 459 18.88 37.48 -1.22
N GLU A 460 20.20 37.35 -1.03
CA GLU A 460 21.02 36.48 -1.87
C GLU A 460 20.59 35.00 -1.70
N PRO A 461 20.61 34.18 -2.76
CA PRO A 461 20.29 32.76 -2.63
C PRO A 461 21.22 32.05 -1.63
N ARG A 462 20.61 31.29 -0.72
CA ARG A 462 21.25 30.45 0.30
C ARG A 462 20.61 29.07 0.23
N ILE A 463 21.33 28.16 -0.42
CA ILE A 463 20.80 26.87 -0.89
C ILE A 463 21.34 25.75 0.00
N ALA A 464 20.47 24.84 0.44
CA ALA A 464 20.89 23.53 0.90
C ALA A 464 20.72 22.47 -0.19
N VAL A 465 21.67 21.54 -0.28
CA VAL A 465 21.60 20.37 -1.16
C VAL A 465 21.60 19.09 -0.33
N ILE A 466 20.53 18.30 -0.42
CA ILE A 466 20.44 16.99 0.24
C ILE A 466 20.52 15.89 -0.80
N VAL A 467 21.52 15.01 -0.69
CA VAL A 467 21.72 13.89 -1.63
C VAL A 467 21.23 12.59 -1.00
N CYS A 468 20.21 11.97 -1.57
CA CYS A 468 19.59 10.76 -1.02
C CYS A 468 20.33 9.50 -1.48
N ASN A 469 20.62 8.58 -0.55
CA ASN A 469 21.12 7.23 -0.86
C ASN A 469 20.01 6.31 -1.41
N CYS A 470 18.78 6.47 -0.91
CA CYS A 470 17.64 5.60 -1.20
C CYS A 470 17.99 4.10 -1.00
N GLY A 471 18.71 3.79 0.07
CA GLY A 471 19.27 2.46 0.32
C GLY A 471 20.28 2.09 -0.78
N THR A 472 20.07 0.96 -1.45
CA THR A 472 20.88 0.53 -2.60
C THR A 472 20.38 1.10 -3.92
N ASN A 473 19.21 1.76 -3.98
CA ASN A 473 18.64 2.21 -5.26
C ASN A 473 19.44 3.34 -5.93
N ILE A 474 20.12 4.19 -5.15
CA ILE A 474 21.03 5.23 -5.69
C ILE A 474 22.46 4.89 -5.30
N ALA A 475 22.71 4.59 -4.03
CA ALA A 475 24.07 4.42 -3.51
C ALA A 475 24.84 3.20 -4.07
N SER A 476 24.17 2.23 -4.70
CA SER A 476 24.88 1.12 -5.37
C SER A 476 25.53 1.53 -6.70
N VAL A 477 25.13 2.66 -7.29
CA VAL A 477 25.57 3.12 -8.62
C VAL A 477 26.17 4.53 -8.59
N VAL A 478 25.71 5.40 -7.70
CA VAL A 478 26.17 6.79 -7.57
C VAL A 478 26.90 6.96 -6.24
N ASP A 479 28.12 7.50 -6.27
CA ASP A 479 28.81 7.92 -5.04
C ASP A 479 28.16 9.20 -4.50
N VAL A 480 27.13 9.03 -3.66
CA VAL A 480 26.35 10.14 -3.12
C VAL A 480 27.17 11.08 -2.23
N LYS A 481 28.23 10.57 -1.58
CA LYS A 481 29.09 11.36 -0.70
C LYS A 481 29.99 12.26 -1.54
N GLU A 482 30.45 11.76 -2.68
CA GLU A 482 31.16 12.57 -3.66
C GLU A 482 30.24 13.64 -4.27
N VAL A 483 29.01 13.30 -4.63
CA VAL A 483 28.02 14.27 -5.15
C VAL A 483 27.73 15.35 -4.11
N ALA A 484 27.54 15.01 -2.83
CA ALA A 484 27.32 15.98 -1.76
C ALA A 484 28.52 16.92 -1.56
N ARG A 485 29.75 16.38 -1.54
CA ARG A 485 30.98 17.18 -1.47
C ARG A 485 31.12 18.12 -2.66
N TYR A 486 30.83 17.64 -3.87
CA TYR A 486 30.82 18.47 -5.07
C TYR A 486 29.77 19.59 -4.99
N ALA A 487 28.55 19.28 -4.52
CA ALA A 487 27.48 20.26 -4.37
C ALA A 487 27.88 21.44 -3.47
N GLN A 488 28.68 21.19 -2.43
CA GLN A 488 29.18 22.22 -1.52
C GLN A 488 30.13 23.23 -2.20
N THR A 489 30.69 22.89 -3.37
CA THR A 489 31.55 23.80 -4.17
C THR A 489 30.76 24.72 -5.10
N LEU A 490 29.45 24.50 -5.25
CA LEU A 490 28.60 25.24 -6.17
C LEU A 490 28.23 26.63 -5.62
N PRO A 491 28.05 27.65 -6.47
CA PRO A 491 27.65 28.98 -6.04
C PRO A 491 26.36 28.96 -5.21
N ASN A 492 26.32 29.78 -4.15
CA ASN A 492 25.17 29.95 -3.25
C ASN A 492 24.78 28.71 -2.41
N VAL A 493 25.48 27.57 -2.55
CA VAL A 493 25.25 26.39 -1.68
C VAL A 493 25.98 26.60 -0.35
N VAL A 494 25.21 26.77 0.72
CA VAL A 494 25.74 27.03 2.07
C VAL A 494 25.79 25.76 2.93
N TYR A 495 25.03 24.73 2.55
CA TYR A 495 24.99 23.44 3.23
C TYR A 495 24.78 22.31 2.23
N ALA A 496 25.52 21.22 2.36
CA ALA A 496 25.30 20.00 1.59
C ALA A 496 25.61 18.76 2.42
N THR A 497 24.75 17.73 2.33
CA THR A 497 24.93 16.46 3.03
C THR A 497 24.29 15.31 2.24
N ASP A 498 24.73 14.08 2.49
CA ASP A 498 23.95 12.91 2.14
C ASP A 498 22.99 12.49 3.27
N SER A 499 21.90 11.81 2.91
CA SER A 499 20.96 11.18 3.84
C SER A 499 20.63 9.77 3.35
N LEU A 500 20.44 8.81 4.26
CA LEU A 500 20.09 7.44 3.88
C LEU A 500 18.72 7.41 3.15
N PHE A 501 17.73 8.10 3.72
CA PHE A 501 16.39 8.25 3.16
C PHE A 501 15.92 9.69 3.39
N ALA A 502 16.17 10.59 2.42
CA ALA A 502 15.78 11.99 2.55
C ALA A 502 14.27 12.21 2.79
N CYS A 503 13.43 11.26 2.38
CA CYS A 503 11.98 11.32 2.61
C CYS A 503 11.55 10.80 4.00
N ALA A 504 12.44 10.22 4.81
CA ALA A 504 12.08 9.77 6.15
C ALA A 504 11.80 10.98 7.08
N LYS A 505 10.95 10.76 8.10
CA LYS A 505 10.48 11.82 9.00
C LYS A 505 11.63 12.54 9.72
N ASP A 506 12.58 11.77 10.26
CA ASP A 506 13.78 12.29 10.90
C ASP A 506 14.58 13.21 9.96
N SER A 507 14.73 12.82 8.69
CA SER A 507 15.39 13.64 7.68
C SER A 507 14.61 14.93 7.36
N GLN A 508 13.29 14.91 7.43
CA GLN A 508 12.45 16.10 7.23
C GLN A 508 12.51 17.05 8.42
N GLU A 509 12.52 16.55 9.65
CA GLU A 509 12.74 17.38 10.84
C GLU A 509 14.12 18.03 10.82
N ILE A 510 15.17 17.25 10.49
CA ILE A 510 16.52 17.79 10.29
C ILE A 510 16.52 18.85 9.19
N LEU A 511 15.77 18.65 8.09
CA LEU A 511 15.65 19.65 7.02
C LEU A 511 15.07 20.98 7.54
N LYS A 512 14.05 20.94 8.41
CA LYS A 512 13.49 22.15 9.03
C LYS A 512 14.50 22.84 9.94
N GLU A 513 15.19 22.08 10.78
CA GLU A 513 16.25 22.61 11.67
C GLU A 513 17.38 23.29 10.88
N ILE A 514 17.83 22.71 9.76
CA ILE A 514 18.90 23.33 8.94
C ILE A 514 18.41 24.57 8.19
N ILE A 515 17.14 24.65 7.81
CA ILE A 515 16.55 25.85 7.20
C ILE A 515 16.67 27.04 8.13
N GLU A 516 16.31 26.85 9.39
CA GLU A 516 16.45 27.87 10.43
C GLU A 516 17.92 28.15 10.75
N LYS A 517 18.70 27.10 11.08
CA LYS A 517 20.08 27.22 11.54
C LYS A 517 21.01 27.92 10.55
N TYR A 518 20.85 27.64 9.25
CA TYR A 518 21.71 28.23 8.21
C TYR A 518 21.05 29.41 7.49
N ASN A 519 19.88 29.85 7.94
CA ASN A 519 19.06 30.88 7.30
C ASN A 519 18.93 30.62 5.78
N LEU A 520 18.46 29.42 5.44
CA LEU A 520 18.29 29.00 4.04
C LEU A 520 17.07 29.71 3.44
N ASN A 521 17.10 29.94 2.13
CA ASN A 521 15.94 30.44 1.37
C ASN A 521 15.64 29.59 0.13
N ARG A 522 16.44 28.56 -0.17
CA ARG A 522 16.16 27.56 -1.23
C ARG A 522 16.60 26.18 -0.77
N VAL A 523 15.94 25.15 -1.28
CA VAL A 523 16.31 23.75 -1.01
C VAL A 523 16.36 22.96 -2.30
N VAL A 524 17.43 22.19 -2.49
CA VAL A 524 17.57 21.21 -3.57
C VAL A 524 17.67 19.81 -2.96
N VAL A 525 16.83 18.88 -3.41
CA VAL A 525 16.94 17.46 -3.04
C VAL A 525 17.33 16.65 -4.28
N ALA A 526 18.48 16.00 -4.22
CA ALA A 526 18.96 15.08 -5.24
C ALA A 526 18.56 13.65 -4.88
N ALA A 527 17.46 13.16 -5.46
CA ALA A 527 16.85 11.89 -5.07
C ALA A 527 16.06 11.24 -6.23
N CYS A 528 14.81 10.85 -5.94
CA CYS A 528 13.87 10.20 -6.85
C CYS A 528 13.14 11.21 -7.77
N THR A 529 12.06 10.76 -8.39
CA THR A 529 11.26 11.57 -9.30
C THR A 529 10.40 12.62 -8.58
N PRO A 530 10.33 13.87 -9.08
CA PRO A 530 9.45 14.91 -8.54
C PRO A 530 7.98 14.49 -8.53
N ARG A 531 7.58 13.62 -9.47
CA ARG A 531 6.20 13.08 -9.53
C ARG A 531 5.74 12.37 -8.26
N THR A 532 6.67 11.95 -7.40
CA THR A 532 6.35 11.15 -6.20
C THR A 532 6.55 11.91 -4.91
N HIS A 533 7.65 12.66 -4.77
CA HIS A 533 8.07 13.22 -3.48
C HIS A 533 8.28 14.73 -3.50
N GLU A 534 8.06 15.43 -4.62
CA GLU A 534 8.20 16.90 -4.66
C GLU A 534 7.26 17.57 -3.67
N TYR A 535 5.98 17.20 -3.69
CA TYR A 535 4.97 17.74 -2.77
C TYR A 535 5.36 17.56 -1.29
N LEU A 536 5.93 16.40 -0.95
CA LEU A 536 6.40 16.11 0.41
C LEU A 536 7.44 17.13 0.90
N PHE A 537 8.46 17.39 0.08
CA PHE A 537 9.51 18.35 0.42
C PHE A 537 9.00 19.79 0.37
N GLN A 538 8.09 20.11 -0.56
CA GLN A 538 7.41 21.40 -0.60
C GLN A 538 6.64 21.68 0.69
N GLU A 539 5.87 20.71 1.21
CA GLU A 539 5.21 20.86 2.51
C GLU A 539 6.22 20.99 3.65
N THR A 540 7.33 20.24 3.61
CA THR A 540 8.36 20.30 4.66
C THR A 540 9.02 21.67 4.75
N ILE A 541 9.39 22.28 3.62
CA ILE A 541 9.93 23.63 3.63
C ILE A 541 8.86 24.68 3.98
N ARG A 542 7.59 24.39 3.67
CA ARG A 542 6.47 25.26 4.02
C ARG A 542 6.22 25.28 5.52
N GLU A 543 6.35 24.15 6.20
CA GLU A 543 6.34 24.05 7.66
C GLU A 543 7.48 24.86 8.30
N ALA A 544 8.64 24.99 7.63
CA ALA A 544 9.75 25.86 8.04
C ALA A 544 9.60 27.33 7.61
N GLY A 545 8.42 27.73 7.09
CA GLY A 545 8.12 29.10 6.69
C GLY A 545 8.62 29.51 5.30
N LEU A 546 9.20 28.61 4.49
CA LEU A 546 9.59 28.94 3.11
C LEU A 546 8.45 28.70 2.12
N ASN A 547 8.39 29.52 1.06
CA ASN A 547 7.45 29.29 -0.04
C ASN A 547 7.76 27.98 -0.78
N ARG A 548 6.72 27.21 -1.13
CA ARG A 548 6.83 25.88 -1.76
C ARG A 548 7.64 25.88 -3.05
N PHE A 549 7.57 26.96 -3.82
CA PHE A 549 8.20 27.07 -5.13
C PHE A 549 9.68 27.45 -5.06
N LEU A 550 10.23 27.54 -3.85
CA LEU A 550 11.66 27.72 -3.57
C LEU A 550 12.41 26.38 -3.42
N PHE A 551 11.75 25.29 -3.81
CA PHE A 551 12.27 23.93 -3.83
C PHE A 551 12.56 23.48 -5.26
N GLU A 552 13.66 22.73 -5.44
CA GLU A 552 13.96 22.03 -6.70
C GLU A 552 14.39 20.59 -6.44
N MET A 553 13.98 19.66 -7.32
CA MET A 553 14.38 18.27 -7.23
C MET A 553 15.30 17.85 -8.38
N ALA A 554 16.48 17.30 -8.05
CA ALA A 554 17.35 16.67 -9.02
C ALA A 554 17.09 15.15 -9.04
N ASN A 555 16.48 14.64 -10.12
CA ASN A 555 16.26 13.21 -10.26
C ASN A 555 17.57 12.49 -10.61
N ILE A 556 18.20 11.88 -9.60
CA ILE A 556 19.41 11.07 -9.74
C ILE A 556 19.14 9.57 -9.60
N ARG A 557 17.86 9.16 -9.56
CA ARG A 557 17.46 7.75 -9.47
C ARG A 557 16.95 7.21 -10.80
N GLU A 558 15.72 7.52 -11.17
CA GLU A 558 15.10 7.04 -12.41
C GLU A 558 15.85 7.54 -13.64
N HIS A 559 16.39 8.77 -13.57
CA HIS A 559 17.12 9.38 -14.68
C HIS A 559 18.64 9.17 -14.60
N CYS A 560 19.14 8.52 -13.54
CA CYS A 560 20.58 8.28 -13.38
C CYS A 560 20.90 6.87 -12.85
N SER A 561 20.80 6.61 -11.55
CA SER A 561 21.27 5.33 -10.98
C SER A 561 20.66 4.09 -11.64
N TRP A 562 19.35 4.08 -11.88
CA TRP A 562 18.65 2.90 -12.42
C TRP A 562 18.98 2.59 -13.88
N VAL A 563 19.33 3.61 -14.66
CA VAL A 563 19.59 3.47 -16.10
C VAL A 563 21.09 3.38 -16.43
N HIS A 564 21.97 3.58 -15.45
CA HIS A 564 23.44 3.54 -15.61
C HIS A 564 24.13 2.58 -14.64
N SER A 565 23.47 1.50 -14.22
CA SER A 565 23.99 0.54 -13.23
C SER A 565 25.33 -0.10 -13.63
N SER A 566 25.60 -0.24 -14.94
CA SER A 566 26.86 -0.75 -15.48
C SER A 566 27.99 0.31 -15.59
N HIS A 567 27.72 1.58 -15.25
CA HIS A 567 28.61 2.71 -15.50
C HIS A 567 28.71 3.67 -14.29
N VAL A 568 29.02 3.13 -13.11
CA VAL A 568 29.10 3.82 -11.80
C VAL A 568 29.81 5.19 -11.86
N THR A 569 31.01 5.27 -12.44
CA THR A 569 31.77 6.54 -12.53
C THR A 569 31.03 7.59 -13.36
N ARG A 570 30.49 7.21 -14.52
CA ARG A 570 29.74 8.12 -15.39
C ARG A 570 28.39 8.50 -14.78
N ALA A 571 27.75 7.59 -14.06
CA ALA A 571 26.53 7.87 -13.31
C ALA A 571 26.78 8.92 -12.22
N THR A 572 27.91 8.82 -11.52
CA THR A 572 28.30 9.79 -10.49
C THR A 572 28.58 11.17 -11.10
N GLU A 573 29.30 11.26 -12.22
CA GLU A 573 29.50 12.52 -12.95
C GLU A 573 28.18 13.12 -13.45
N LYS A 574 27.30 12.30 -14.03
CA LYS A 574 25.96 12.74 -14.44
C LYS A 574 25.15 13.26 -13.25
N ALA A 575 25.22 12.61 -12.08
CA ALA A 575 24.53 13.07 -10.88
C ALA A 575 25.06 14.44 -10.41
N LYS A 576 26.37 14.68 -10.44
CA LYS A 576 26.97 16.00 -10.18
C LYS A 576 26.43 17.07 -11.13
N ASP A 577 26.35 16.76 -12.43
CA ASP A 577 25.81 17.69 -13.44
C ASP A 577 24.33 17.99 -13.19
N LEU A 578 23.51 16.98 -12.90
CA LEU A 578 22.09 17.16 -12.57
C LEU A 578 21.90 18.04 -11.32
N VAL A 579 22.71 17.83 -10.27
CA VAL A 579 22.70 18.68 -9.09
C VAL A 579 23.13 20.10 -9.42
N ARG A 580 24.18 20.29 -10.24
CA ARG A 580 24.60 21.61 -10.70
C ARG A 580 23.49 22.33 -11.46
N MET A 581 22.77 21.63 -12.33
CA MET A 581 21.63 22.18 -13.08
C MET A 581 20.48 22.57 -12.15
N ALA A 582 20.12 21.72 -11.19
CA ALA A 582 19.08 22.01 -10.20
C ALA A 582 19.45 23.21 -9.31
N VAL A 583 20.70 23.29 -8.84
CA VAL A 583 21.20 24.44 -8.09
C VAL A 583 21.16 25.71 -8.94
N ALA A 584 21.59 25.64 -10.21
CA ALA A 584 21.53 26.79 -11.11
C ALA A 584 20.10 27.33 -11.30
N LYS A 585 19.11 26.43 -11.40
CA LYS A 585 17.69 26.80 -11.44
C LYS A 585 17.19 27.34 -10.09
N ALA A 586 17.54 26.68 -8.99
CA ALA A 586 17.14 27.07 -7.64
C ALA A 586 17.56 28.50 -7.26
N ARG A 587 18.73 28.95 -7.75
CA ARG A 587 19.21 30.35 -7.60
C ARG A 587 18.27 31.39 -8.21
N LEU A 588 17.48 31.00 -9.20
CA LEU A 588 16.57 31.87 -9.94
C LEU A 588 15.10 31.60 -9.62
N LEU A 589 14.80 30.67 -8.71
CA LEU A 589 13.42 30.43 -8.28
C LEU A 589 12.92 31.65 -7.50
N GLU A 590 11.66 32.00 -7.74
CA GLU A 590 10.94 33.07 -7.06
C GLU A 590 9.78 32.46 -6.27
N PRO A 591 9.38 33.07 -5.14
CA PRO A 591 8.18 32.63 -4.44
C PRO A 591 6.97 32.86 -5.34
N LEU A 592 6.12 31.85 -5.51
CA LEU A 592 4.88 31.97 -6.28
C LEU A 592 3.67 31.89 -5.37
N GLU A 593 2.65 32.68 -5.69
CA GLU A 593 1.35 32.62 -5.03
C GLU A 593 0.51 31.47 -5.59
N GLN A 594 -0.09 30.69 -4.70
CA GLN A 594 -1.11 29.72 -5.09
C GLN A 594 -2.44 30.42 -5.33
N LYS A 595 -2.99 30.24 -6.52
CA LYS A 595 -4.36 30.67 -6.82
C LYS A 595 -5.32 29.54 -6.49
N PHE A 596 -6.31 29.84 -5.66
CA PHE A 596 -7.44 28.96 -5.41
C PHE A 596 -8.49 29.18 -6.48
N LEU A 597 -8.96 28.09 -7.09
CA LEU A 597 -10.02 28.10 -8.09
C LEU A 597 -11.22 27.37 -7.50
N GLU A 598 -12.42 27.90 -7.74
CA GLU A 598 -13.65 27.16 -7.45
C GLU A 598 -13.71 25.90 -8.31
N ILE A 599 -14.24 24.82 -7.73
CA ILE A 599 -14.36 23.52 -8.37
C ILE A 599 -15.85 23.26 -8.65
N ASN A 600 -16.13 22.67 -9.81
CA ASN A 600 -17.46 22.16 -10.11
C ASN A 600 -17.70 20.84 -9.35
N HIS A 601 -18.73 20.80 -8.51
CA HIS A 601 -19.07 19.66 -7.66
C HIS A 601 -20.00 18.63 -8.34
N GLU A 602 -19.97 18.55 -9.67
CA GLU A 602 -20.70 17.57 -10.47
C GLU A 602 -19.75 16.54 -11.10
N GLY A 603 -20.22 15.30 -11.22
CA GLY A 603 -19.48 14.20 -11.83
C GLY A 603 -20.03 13.81 -13.20
N LEU A 604 -19.14 13.42 -14.12
CA LEU A 604 -19.50 12.83 -15.40
C LEU A 604 -19.07 11.35 -15.44
N ILE A 605 -20.00 10.45 -15.74
CA ILE A 605 -19.75 9.04 -15.96
C ILE A 605 -19.98 8.72 -17.45
N ILE A 606 -19.01 8.06 -18.08
CA ILE A 606 -19.09 7.67 -19.48
C ILE A 606 -19.17 6.14 -19.57
N GLY A 607 -20.34 5.62 -19.92
CA GLY A 607 -20.68 4.20 -20.02
C GLY A 607 -21.68 3.77 -18.94
N GLY A 608 -22.83 3.25 -19.38
CA GLY A 608 -23.97 2.82 -18.56
C GLY A 608 -23.97 1.33 -18.18
N GLY A 609 -22.81 0.67 -18.16
CA GLY A 609 -22.67 -0.70 -17.64
C GLY A 609 -22.71 -0.76 -16.10
N ILE A 610 -22.56 -1.95 -15.50
CA ILE A 610 -22.56 -2.12 -14.03
C ILE A 610 -21.57 -1.15 -13.35
N ALA A 611 -20.33 -1.07 -13.83
CA ALA A 611 -19.32 -0.20 -13.24
C ALA A 611 -19.72 1.28 -13.24
N GLY A 612 -20.29 1.76 -14.36
CA GLY A 612 -20.73 3.15 -14.48
C GLY A 612 -21.97 3.45 -13.67
N MET A 613 -22.93 2.53 -13.62
CA MET A 613 -24.13 2.66 -12.79
C MET A 613 -23.80 2.68 -11.29
N ILE A 614 -22.90 1.80 -10.82
CA ILE A 614 -22.44 1.81 -9.43
C ILE A 614 -21.68 3.11 -9.14
N SER A 615 -20.77 3.53 -10.02
CA SER A 615 -20.05 4.82 -9.84
C SER A 615 -21.01 6.01 -9.77
N ALA A 616 -22.06 6.00 -10.58
CA ALA A 616 -23.07 7.06 -10.58
C ALA A 616 -23.87 7.08 -9.27
N LEU A 617 -24.30 5.91 -8.79
CA LEU A 617 -24.99 5.81 -7.50
C LEU A 617 -24.10 6.22 -6.33
N SER A 618 -22.87 5.71 -6.26
CA SER A 618 -21.95 6.05 -5.17
C SER A 618 -21.69 7.55 -5.06
N LEU A 619 -21.43 8.25 -6.17
CA LEU A 619 -21.28 9.70 -6.15
C LEU A 619 -22.57 10.42 -5.78
N ALA A 620 -23.71 9.91 -6.23
CA ALA A 620 -25.00 10.51 -5.96
C ALA A 620 -25.42 10.35 -4.49
N ASP A 621 -25.16 9.19 -3.89
CA ASP A 621 -25.38 8.88 -2.47
C ASP A 621 -24.45 9.72 -1.56
N MET A 622 -23.26 10.07 -2.05
CA MET A 622 -22.37 11.04 -1.39
C MET A 622 -22.88 12.49 -1.44
N GLY A 623 -23.95 12.76 -2.19
CA GLY A 623 -24.57 14.08 -2.32
C GLY A 623 -24.16 14.89 -3.56
N PHE A 624 -23.45 14.29 -4.53
CA PHE A 624 -23.04 14.99 -5.75
C PHE A 624 -24.06 14.82 -6.89
N ARG A 625 -24.16 15.82 -7.77
CA ARG A 625 -24.92 15.66 -9.02
C ARG A 625 -24.08 14.89 -10.03
N VAL A 626 -24.72 13.99 -10.77
CA VAL A 626 -24.04 13.09 -11.69
C VAL A 626 -24.70 13.12 -13.06
N HIS A 627 -23.88 13.14 -14.10
CA HIS A 627 -24.26 12.99 -15.49
C HIS A 627 -23.80 11.61 -15.98
N LEU A 628 -24.74 10.71 -16.29
CA LEU A 628 -24.44 9.38 -16.82
C LEU A 628 -24.69 9.36 -18.33
N VAL A 629 -23.63 9.23 -19.12
CA VAL A 629 -23.70 9.20 -20.59
C VAL A 629 -23.58 7.76 -21.07
N GLU A 630 -24.57 7.30 -21.83
CA GLU A 630 -24.60 5.96 -22.41
C GLU A 630 -24.80 6.05 -23.94
N LYS A 631 -23.95 5.29 -24.64
CA LYS A 631 -23.89 5.26 -26.11
C LYS A 631 -25.15 4.64 -26.72
N THR A 632 -25.72 3.63 -26.07
CA THR A 632 -26.90 2.89 -26.52
C THR A 632 -28.19 3.48 -25.94
N ASP A 633 -29.32 2.90 -26.32
CA ASP A 633 -30.66 3.27 -25.86
C ASP A 633 -31.03 2.69 -24.50
N GLN A 634 -30.11 1.95 -23.85
CA GLN A 634 -30.38 1.24 -22.61
C GLN A 634 -29.14 1.14 -21.71
N LEU A 635 -29.37 1.12 -20.40
CA LEU A 635 -28.33 0.84 -19.40
C LEU A 635 -28.16 -0.67 -19.22
N GLY A 636 -27.07 -1.08 -18.56
CA GLY A 636 -26.77 -2.48 -18.20
C GLY A 636 -25.53 -3.06 -18.89
N GLY A 637 -25.20 -2.57 -20.09
CA GLY A 637 -24.03 -3.01 -20.85
C GLY A 637 -23.99 -4.53 -21.07
N MET A 638 -22.79 -5.13 -20.98
CA MET A 638 -22.58 -6.57 -21.20
C MET A 638 -23.34 -7.45 -20.20
N ALA A 639 -23.64 -6.95 -19.01
CA ALA A 639 -24.32 -7.74 -17.99
C ALA A 639 -25.75 -8.15 -18.38
N ARG A 640 -26.37 -7.47 -19.36
CA ARG A 640 -27.65 -7.89 -19.94
C ARG A 640 -27.59 -9.20 -20.74
N LYS A 641 -26.37 -9.65 -21.08
CA LYS A 641 -26.10 -10.86 -21.87
C LYS A 641 -25.63 -12.04 -21.01
N ILE A 642 -25.67 -11.91 -19.68
CA ILE A 642 -25.20 -12.95 -18.76
C ILE A 642 -26.34 -13.30 -17.81
N ASN A 643 -26.72 -14.57 -17.73
CA ASN A 643 -27.94 -14.94 -17.00
C ASN A 643 -27.68 -15.25 -15.53
N HIS A 644 -26.72 -16.13 -15.25
CA HIS A 644 -26.49 -16.65 -13.90
C HIS A 644 -25.03 -16.59 -13.50
N THR A 645 -24.79 -16.40 -12.21
CA THR A 645 -23.46 -16.56 -11.62
C THR A 645 -23.16 -18.04 -11.39
N LEU A 646 -21.89 -18.38 -11.10
CA LEU A 646 -21.50 -19.73 -10.70
C LEU A 646 -22.29 -20.25 -9.47
N GLY A 647 -22.74 -19.34 -8.60
CA GLY A 647 -23.56 -19.65 -7.42
C GLY A 647 -25.06 -19.74 -7.69
N GLY A 648 -25.50 -19.62 -8.95
CA GLY A 648 -26.91 -19.67 -9.36
C GLY A 648 -27.68 -18.36 -9.18
N THR A 649 -27.04 -17.28 -8.72
CA THR A 649 -27.68 -15.96 -8.61
C THR A 649 -28.05 -15.41 -9.98
N ASN A 650 -29.28 -14.92 -10.14
CA ASN A 650 -29.76 -14.28 -11.37
C ASN A 650 -29.15 -12.88 -11.52
N ILE A 651 -28.38 -12.67 -12.60
CA ILE A 651 -27.70 -11.41 -12.91
C ILE A 651 -28.68 -10.38 -13.47
N GLN A 652 -29.67 -10.80 -14.28
CA GLN A 652 -30.65 -9.90 -14.88
C GLN A 652 -31.47 -9.17 -13.81
N SER A 653 -31.93 -9.88 -12.77
CA SER A 653 -32.66 -9.26 -11.66
C SER A 653 -31.82 -8.22 -10.92
N TYR A 654 -30.51 -8.46 -10.77
CA TYR A 654 -29.60 -7.47 -10.17
C TYR A 654 -29.43 -6.24 -11.08
N VAL A 655 -29.23 -6.44 -12.38
CA VAL A 655 -29.09 -5.35 -13.35
C VAL A 655 -30.36 -4.50 -13.42
N GLU A 656 -31.54 -5.12 -13.44
CA GLU A 656 -32.83 -4.42 -13.43
C GLU A 656 -33.01 -3.57 -12.16
N SER A 657 -32.68 -4.14 -10.99
CA SER A 657 -32.72 -3.40 -9.72
C SER A 657 -31.74 -2.21 -9.72
N LEU A 658 -30.55 -2.39 -10.29
CA LEU A 658 -29.55 -1.33 -10.39
C LEU A 658 -30.01 -0.21 -11.33
N ILE A 659 -30.57 -0.56 -12.49
CA ILE A 659 -31.14 0.41 -13.44
C ILE A 659 -32.28 1.20 -12.77
N GLU A 660 -33.14 0.53 -12.01
CA GLU A 660 -34.24 1.18 -11.28
C GLU A 660 -33.71 2.19 -10.27
N LYS A 661 -32.70 1.82 -9.46
CA LYS A 661 -32.06 2.73 -8.50
C LYS A 661 -31.47 3.96 -9.19
N VAL A 662 -30.68 3.76 -10.26
CA VAL A 662 -30.05 4.85 -11.01
C VAL A 662 -31.11 5.77 -11.63
N SER A 663 -32.16 5.20 -12.22
CA SER A 663 -33.20 5.96 -12.92
C SER A 663 -34.10 6.76 -11.99
N LYS A 664 -34.27 6.31 -10.74
CA LYS A 664 -35.09 6.99 -9.72
C LYS A 664 -34.29 7.99 -8.87
N HIS A 665 -32.96 7.96 -8.92
CA HIS A 665 -32.14 8.81 -8.08
C HIS A 665 -32.19 10.28 -8.54
N PRO A 666 -32.60 11.23 -7.68
CA PRO A 666 -32.86 12.63 -8.10
C PRO A 666 -31.62 13.39 -8.55
N SER A 667 -30.43 12.98 -8.09
CA SER A 667 -29.16 13.61 -8.45
C SER A 667 -28.51 13.04 -9.72
N ILE A 668 -29.11 12.04 -10.39
CA ILE A 668 -28.53 11.41 -11.58
C ILE A 668 -29.28 11.82 -12.84
N ASN A 669 -28.58 12.47 -13.77
CA ASN A 669 -29.07 12.83 -15.08
C ASN A 669 -28.56 11.80 -16.12
N ILE A 670 -29.46 11.05 -16.73
CA ILE A 670 -29.12 10.02 -17.71
C ILE A 670 -29.24 10.56 -19.13
N TYR A 671 -28.21 10.32 -19.95
CA TYR A 671 -28.17 10.64 -21.37
C TYR A 671 -27.97 9.37 -22.19
N LEU A 672 -29.07 8.78 -22.63
CA LEU A 672 -29.06 7.63 -23.56
C LEU A 672 -28.81 8.10 -24.99
N ASN A 673 -28.40 7.18 -25.87
CA ASN A 673 -28.08 7.45 -27.27
C ASN A 673 -27.14 8.65 -27.43
N SER A 674 -26.16 8.78 -26.52
CA SER A 674 -25.31 9.96 -26.41
C SER A 674 -23.85 9.55 -26.36
N GLN A 675 -23.00 10.27 -27.09
CA GLN A 675 -21.56 10.01 -27.16
C GLN A 675 -20.76 11.27 -26.90
N VAL A 676 -19.61 11.12 -26.26
CA VAL A 676 -18.66 12.22 -26.08
C VAL A 676 -17.97 12.53 -27.40
N VAL A 677 -18.01 13.79 -27.82
CA VAL A 677 -17.39 14.28 -29.08
C VAL A 677 -16.23 15.22 -28.85
N GLY A 678 -16.05 15.72 -27.62
CA GLY A 678 -14.91 16.54 -27.26
C GLY A 678 -14.88 16.84 -25.76
N ALA A 679 -13.70 17.08 -25.22
CA ALA A 679 -13.50 17.49 -23.84
C ALA A 679 -12.42 18.58 -23.77
N SER A 680 -12.59 19.51 -22.84
CA SER A 680 -11.67 20.62 -22.57
C SER A 680 -11.69 20.96 -21.07
N GLY A 681 -10.78 21.82 -20.63
CA GLY A 681 -10.68 22.24 -19.22
C GLY A 681 -9.55 21.52 -18.47
N PHE A 682 -9.62 21.55 -17.15
CA PHE A 682 -8.61 21.02 -16.23
C PHE A 682 -9.28 20.44 -14.97
N LEU A 683 -8.50 19.80 -14.10
CA LEU A 683 -8.99 19.17 -12.87
C LEU A 683 -9.94 20.11 -12.10
N GLY A 684 -11.15 19.63 -11.81
CA GLY A 684 -12.18 20.38 -11.10
C GLY A 684 -13.04 21.30 -11.97
N ASN A 685 -12.66 21.55 -13.23
CA ASN A 685 -13.36 22.45 -14.15
C ASN A 685 -13.26 21.94 -15.60
N PHE A 686 -13.82 20.76 -15.84
CA PHE A 686 -13.93 20.19 -17.17
C PHE A 686 -15.20 20.62 -17.87
N LYS A 687 -15.13 20.70 -19.20
CA LYS A 687 -16.27 20.89 -20.09
C LYS A 687 -16.26 19.81 -21.16
N THR A 688 -17.24 18.91 -21.10
CA THR A 688 -17.40 17.81 -22.05
C THR A 688 -18.58 18.06 -22.96
N LYS A 689 -18.35 17.96 -24.27
CA LYS A 689 -19.39 18.00 -25.29
C LYS A 689 -19.88 16.60 -25.57
N ILE A 690 -21.20 16.41 -25.50
CA ILE A 690 -21.87 15.19 -25.90
C ILE A 690 -22.79 15.46 -27.08
N ASN A 691 -22.88 14.50 -27.98
CA ASN A 691 -23.82 14.50 -29.10
C ASN A 691 -24.81 13.36 -28.87
N GLY A 692 -26.09 13.69 -28.79
CA GLY A 692 -27.17 12.71 -28.67
C GLY A 692 -28.34 13.04 -29.59
N ASN A 693 -29.47 12.34 -29.41
CA ASN A 693 -30.65 12.52 -30.26
C ASN A 693 -31.23 13.96 -30.24
N SER A 694 -31.01 14.71 -29.16
CA SER A 694 -31.43 16.11 -29.01
C SER A 694 -30.39 17.14 -29.51
N GLY A 695 -29.32 16.68 -30.15
CA GLY A 695 -28.22 17.50 -30.67
C GLY A 695 -27.00 17.55 -29.75
N GLU A 696 -26.08 18.48 -30.06
CA GLU A 696 -24.87 18.70 -29.26
C GLU A 696 -25.17 19.54 -28.02
N ARG A 697 -24.69 19.09 -26.85
CA ARG A 697 -24.77 19.83 -25.59
C ARG A 697 -23.44 19.75 -24.85
N SER A 698 -23.15 20.79 -24.06
CA SER A 698 -21.98 20.80 -23.18
C SER A 698 -22.40 20.53 -21.74
N ILE A 699 -21.57 19.78 -21.03
CA ILE A 699 -21.70 19.46 -19.61
C ILE A 699 -20.44 19.97 -18.92
N ASP A 700 -20.63 20.84 -17.93
CA ASP A 700 -19.56 21.30 -17.05
C ASP A 700 -19.53 20.38 -15.81
N HIS A 701 -18.35 19.86 -15.45
CA HIS A 701 -18.18 18.90 -14.34
C HIS A 701 -16.78 19.00 -13.75
N GLY A 702 -16.59 18.54 -12.51
CA GLY A 702 -15.28 18.56 -11.85
C GLY A 702 -14.45 17.30 -12.09
N VAL A 703 -15.11 16.17 -12.27
CA VAL A 703 -14.49 14.84 -12.39
C VAL A 703 -15.18 14.01 -13.46
N VAL A 704 -14.38 13.18 -14.16
CA VAL A 704 -14.86 12.21 -15.14
C VAL A 704 -14.44 10.79 -14.78
N ILE A 705 -15.37 9.84 -14.87
CA ILE A 705 -15.11 8.41 -14.71
C ILE A 705 -15.41 7.71 -16.05
N LEU A 706 -14.40 7.00 -16.57
CA LEU A 706 -14.51 6.21 -17.78
C LEU A 706 -14.90 4.77 -17.42
N ALA A 707 -16.14 4.40 -17.72
CA ALA A 707 -16.72 3.08 -17.44
C ALA A 707 -17.29 2.44 -18.73
N THR A 708 -16.56 2.59 -19.84
CA THR A 708 -17.01 2.20 -21.19
C THR A 708 -17.11 0.69 -21.41
N GLY A 709 -16.68 -0.13 -20.46
CA GLY A 709 -16.68 -1.59 -20.58
C GLY A 709 -15.60 -2.11 -21.52
N ALA A 710 -15.82 -3.32 -22.04
CA ALA A 710 -14.94 -4.01 -22.97
C ALA A 710 -15.75 -4.66 -24.09
N GLU A 711 -15.10 -4.87 -25.23
CA GLU A 711 -15.68 -5.61 -26.36
C GLU A 711 -15.28 -7.09 -26.31
N VAL A 712 -16.15 -7.94 -26.83
CA VAL A 712 -15.90 -9.38 -26.94
C VAL A 712 -14.90 -9.63 -28.05
N LEU A 713 -13.82 -10.37 -27.76
CA LEU A 713 -12.92 -10.85 -28.80
C LEU A 713 -13.68 -11.83 -29.70
N ARG A 714 -13.75 -11.51 -30.99
CA ARG A 714 -14.22 -12.43 -32.04
C ARG A 714 -12.99 -13.00 -32.74
N PRO A 715 -12.55 -14.22 -32.38
CA PRO A 715 -11.33 -14.78 -32.95
C PRO A 715 -11.53 -15.14 -34.42
N ASN A 716 -10.47 -15.06 -35.20
CA ASN A 716 -10.46 -15.62 -36.57
C ASN A 716 -9.90 -17.05 -36.58
N GLU A 717 -9.36 -17.50 -35.45
CA GLU A 717 -8.91 -18.85 -35.18
C GLU A 717 -10.07 -19.76 -34.78
N TYR A 718 -9.79 -21.07 -34.64
CA TYR A 718 -10.73 -22.06 -34.11
C TYR A 718 -12.05 -22.23 -34.90
N LEU A 719 -12.11 -21.75 -36.14
CA LEU A 719 -13.28 -21.83 -37.03
C LEU A 719 -14.50 -21.02 -36.53
N TYR A 720 -14.28 -19.99 -35.70
CA TYR A 720 -15.36 -19.10 -35.27
C TYR A 720 -15.94 -18.35 -36.48
N GLY A 721 -17.27 -18.41 -36.64
CA GLY A 721 -17.98 -17.87 -37.80
C GLY A 721 -18.02 -18.79 -39.03
N GLU A 722 -17.20 -19.85 -39.09
CA GLU A 722 -17.22 -20.86 -40.16
C GLU A 722 -17.96 -22.14 -39.76
N ASN A 723 -17.79 -22.59 -38.51
CA ASN A 723 -18.48 -23.75 -37.97
C ASN A 723 -19.58 -23.30 -37.00
N PRO A 724 -20.87 -23.63 -37.26
CA PRO A 724 -21.98 -23.19 -36.41
C PRO A 724 -21.95 -23.78 -34.99
N ASN A 725 -21.14 -24.82 -34.75
CA ASN A 725 -20.94 -25.40 -33.41
C ASN A 725 -19.83 -24.71 -32.61
N VAL A 726 -19.15 -23.71 -33.18
CA VAL A 726 -18.12 -22.92 -32.49
C VAL A 726 -18.73 -21.59 -32.07
N LEU A 727 -18.97 -21.44 -30.78
CA LEU A 727 -19.59 -20.28 -30.16
C LEU A 727 -18.59 -19.58 -29.23
N THR A 728 -18.69 -18.25 -29.09
CA THR A 728 -18.07 -17.60 -27.92
C THR A 728 -18.84 -17.98 -26.65
N SER A 729 -18.23 -17.75 -25.48
CA SER A 729 -18.92 -17.96 -24.21
C SER A 729 -20.18 -17.09 -24.07
N LEU A 730 -20.23 -15.92 -24.71
CA LEU A 730 -21.41 -15.05 -24.69
C LEU A 730 -22.47 -15.49 -25.71
N ASP A 731 -22.06 -15.97 -26.89
CA ASP A 731 -23.01 -16.56 -27.84
C ASP A 731 -23.69 -17.80 -27.21
N LEU A 732 -22.97 -18.54 -26.38
CA LEU A 732 -23.53 -19.66 -25.61
C LEU A 732 -24.50 -19.23 -24.49
N GLU A 733 -24.30 -18.07 -23.87
CA GLU A 733 -25.26 -17.51 -22.89
C GLU A 733 -26.54 -17.00 -23.56
N GLU A 734 -26.46 -16.59 -24.84
CA GLU A 734 -27.60 -16.11 -25.63
C GLU A 734 -28.39 -17.23 -26.33
N ALA A 735 -27.74 -18.37 -26.63
CA ALA A 735 -28.31 -19.53 -27.29
C ALA A 735 -29.10 -20.43 -26.33
#